data_AF-A0A0G1HQY7-F1
#
_entry.id   AF-A0A0G1HQY7-F1
#
_cell.length_a   1.000
_cell.length_b   1.000
_cell.length_c   1.000
_cell.angle_alpha   90.00
_cell.angle_beta   90.00
_cell.angle_gamma   90.00
#
_symmetry.space_group_name_H-M   'P 1'
#
loop_
_entity.id
_entity.type
_entity.pdbx_description
1 polymer ?
#
loop_
_entity_poly.entity_id
_entity_poly.type
_entity_poly.pdbx_seq_one_letter_code
_entity_poly.pdbx_strand_id
1 'polypeptide(L)'
;MQKIIDANELTIEGLLNRSAEAYRVPRHQRQFEWAKEQWNDLWEDVHIGQIDESHFLGSIVVIPEGRASVEINYYEVNDGQQRLTTILILLSAIRDRAEELKNDEFAKHIEEHYLTANYFEGGSKKIVPKMTLGKLDNEEFGAILRGKLQHEAKEGHRIFECYNYFKSQIDEYNLGELENLKKRVVNKIIVVHINVADQFNAFRLFETLNDRGLALSAVDLIKNHLLMRAASTSVGDDAVVDTIVEEWQEMYEKIREYDPVIFFHRFMLSEYSGKISAKQLYEVIKQKANNEEWDAKYIYEFTNKLKKAATIYTELIDANIGNTKINRRLSDIKLFEAGPSYTLLLKITPLFKSGLLDETQYLKVIDLIELFHIRWGITGQSTSRLTEIYNRMCSNIVSAEVGQIANIIENEYLSWASSIKDSVFHSAFQEAFGKPADTRTKFIIWKLGNPAGEISLNFDEVHTEHIMPQTLSDEWFTVLEKSSGLDRDGVKKTHDNLVNKIGNLALIKGEWNISMSNRQFSEKVDYYINSEIGSTKELANRTDWAFDDVVDRTKELADKAIQIWKFSKPIPEADLATENIRFRRREYSIDSDTKLFCKGPAADATASIVDSNTVRVQKGSRARLEDAPNFKEHNYKKLKDQLVENGTLKKDGESLVFTTDYDFASASAAAAITLGRSADGPSEWKDINGKSIYELSEVPSGTLDNFDEKLEIHTTYSKNDIEGIFNTDFGARIKGITLRRDSTGNQYIILFHVTGSIYKDSGTKENFIYFGEGVRGDQELTAANQALIDAINDRRPIYGFWQEGTTNEYEYIGQLRVGKYNYELENDRKVYRFEISKIDL
;
A
#
# COMPACT_ATOMS: atom_id res chain seq x y z
N MET A 1 -8.73 19.38 40.81
CA MET A 1 -8.39 18.57 39.62
C MET A 1 -7.59 19.44 38.67
N GLN A 2 -6.32 19.12 38.44
CA GLN A 2 -5.51 19.83 37.46
C GLN A 2 -6.03 19.44 36.07
N LYS A 3 -6.40 20.42 35.23
CA LYS A 3 -6.89 20.14 33.86
C LYS A 3 -5.78 19.40 33.09
N ILE A 4 -6.14 18.28 32.47
CA ILE A 4 -5.22 17.45 31.67
C ILE A 4 -4.90 18.15 30.33
N ILE A 5 -5.86 18.91 29.80
CA ILE A 5 -5.77 19.68 28.56
C ILE A 5 -6.48 21.02 28.78
N ASP A 6 -5.87 22.13 28.34
CA ASP A 6 -6.51 23.45 28.30
C ASP A 6 -6.30 24.08 26.92
N ALA A 7 -7.38 24.22 26.15
CA ALA A 7 -7.36 24.71 24.78
C ALA A 7 -8.04 26.09 24.70
N ASN A 8 -7.36 27.05 24.09
CA ASN A 8 -7.85 28.42 23.93
C ASN A 8 -7.64 28.88 22.49
N GLU A 9 -8.67 29.52 21.91
CA GLU A 9 -8.54 30.22 20.63
C GLU A 9 -7.81 31.55 20.86
N LEU A 10 -6.71 31.77 20.13
CA LEU A 10 -5.88 32.97 20.24
C LEU A 10 -5.56 33.52 18.85
N THR A 11 -5.52 34.84 18.73
CA THR A 11 -4.82 35.47 17.61
C THR A 11 -3.31 35.32 17.80
N ILE A 12 -2.53 35.53 16.73
CA ILE A 12 -1.06 35.59 16.84
C ILE A 12 -0.62 36.69 17.81
N GLU A 13 -1.35 37.81 17.89
CA GLU A 13 -1.15 38.82 18.93
C GLU A 13 -1.37 38.23 20.33
N GLY A 14 -2.48 37.55 20.58
CA GLY A 14 -2.77 36.94 21.89
C GLY A 14 -1.79 35.84 22.29
N LEU A 15 -1.19 35.15 21.32
CA LEU A 15 -0.17 34.11 21.50
C LEU A 15 1.22 34.72 21.78
N LEU A 16 1.68 35.66 20.95
CA LEU A 16 3.06 36.13 20.97
C LEU A 16 3.29 37.38 21.84
N ASN A 17 2.29 38.24 22.05
CA ASN A 17 2.43 39.53 22.74
C ASN A 17 2.53 39.42 24.29
N ARG A 18 3.08 38.31 24.78
CA ARG A 18 3.28 38.04 26.21
C ARG A 18 4.76 38.10 26.51
N SER A 19 5.20 39.19 27.13
CA SER A 19 6.63 39.53 27.27
C SER A 19 7.44 38.50 28.07
N ALA A 20 6.82 37.80 29.02
CA ALA A 20 7.48 36.81 29.88
C ALA A 20 7.27 35.35 29.43
N GLU A 21 6.84 35.11 28.19
CA GLU A 21 6.62 33.76 27.65
C GLU A 21 7.50 33.50 26.42
N ALA A 22 8.11 32.33 26.34
CA ALA A 22 8.94 31.90 25.21
C ALA A 22 8.70 30.43 24.86
N TYR A 23 8.98 30.06 23.61
CA TYR A 23 8.72 28.74 23.06
C TYR A 23 10.02 27.98 22.77
N ARG A 24 10.01 26.66 22.93
CA ARG A 24 11.16 25.81 22.61
C ARG A 24 10.70 24.59 21.85
N VAL A 25 11.31 24.33 20.70
CA VAL A 25 11.10 23.08 19.99
C VAL A 25 12.02 22.00 20.59
N PRO A 26 11.48 20.86 21.02
CA PRO A 26 12.28 19.75 21.52
C PRO A 26 13.28 19.22 20.48
N ARG A 27 14.40 18.64 20.95
CA ARG A 27 15.44 18.07 20.08
C ARG A 27 14.96 16.91 19.19
N HIS A 28 13.90 16.21 19.60
CA HIS A 28 13.37 15.05 18.86
C HIS A 28 12.46 15.45 17.68
N GLN A 29 11.97 16.68 17.64
CA GLN A 29 11.10 17.15 16.56
C GLN A 29 11.85 17.25 15.22
N ARG A 30 11.10 17.07 14.12
CA ARG A 30 11.65 17.17 12.76
C ARG A 30 12.10 18.59 12.42
N GLN A 31 13.03 18.70 11.48
CA GLN A 31 13.50 19.98 10.93
C GLN A 31 12.38 20.78 10.27
N PHE A 32 12.67 22.04 9.94
CA PHE A 32 11.78 22.86 9.13
C PHE A 32 11.66 22.29 7.70
N GLU A 33 10.46 21.83 7.33
CA GLU A 33 10.17 21.11 6.08
C GLU A 33 9.17 21.83 5.18
N TRP A 34 8.43 22.82 5.70
CA TRP A 34 7.51 23.60 4.87
C TRP A 34 8.27 24.23 3.70
N ALA A 35 7.73 24.06 2.50
CA ALA A 35 8.27 24.50 1.24
C ALA A 35 7.41 25.62 0.63
N LYS A 36 7.77 26.04 -0.57
CA LYS A 36 7.16 27.20 -1.25
C LYS A 36 5.64 27.14 -1.36
N GLU A 37 5.05 25.95 -1.51
CA GLU A 37 3.59 25.77 -1.52
C GLU A 37 2.95 26.27 -0.21
N GLN A 38 3.44 25.80 0.95
CA GLN A 38 2.88 26.18 2.24
C GLN A 38 3.16 27.65 2.60
N TRP A 39 4.30 28.20 2.14
CA TRP A 39 4.58 29.63 2.33
C TRP A 39 3.65 30.49 1.48
N ASN A 40 3.30 30.04 0.27
CA ASN A 40 2.38 30.72 -0.62
C ASN A 40 0.94 30.67 -0.08
N ASP A 41 0.50 29.53 0.47
CA ASP A 41 -0.81 29.43 1.12
C ASP A 41 -0.92 30.47 2.25
N LEU A 42 0.05 30.50 3.17
CA LEU A 42 0.09 31.49 4.26
C LEU A 42 0.15 32.93 3.72
N TRP A 43 0.89 33.16 2.64
CA TRP A 43 0.99 34.48 2.01
C TRP A 43 -0.35 34.92 1.43
N GLU A 44 -1.03 34.07 0.67
CA GLU A 44 -2.34 34.37 0.08
C GLU A 44 -3.38 34.69 1.16
N ASP A 45 -3.37 33.92 2.26
CA ASP A 45 -4.24 34.14 3.42
C ASP A 45 -4.08 35.54 4.04
N VAL A 46 -2.84 36.06 4.11
CA VAL A 46 -2.56 37.38 4.70
C VAL A 46 -2.50 38.51 3.68
N HIS A 47 -2.37 38.22 2.38
CA HIS A 47 -2.25 39.20 1.32
C HIS A 47 -3.61 39.56 0.71
N ILE A 48 -4.41 38.54 0.39
CA ILE A 48 -5.69 38.67 -0.35
C ILE A 48 -6.88 38.85 0.60
N GLY A 49 -6.76 38.42 1.85
CA GLY A 49 -7.84 38.50 2.84
C GLY A 49 -8.40 39.91 3.02
N GLN A 50 -9.72 40.06 2.95
CA GLN A 50 -10.38 41.31 3.34
C GLN A 50 -10.10 41.61 4.81
N ILE A 51 -10.04 42.90 5.16
CA ILE A 51 -9.69 43.36 6.52
C ILE A 51 -10.60 42.74 7.61
N ASP A 52 -11.78 42.24 7.26
CA ASP A 52 -12.78 41.74 8.22
C ASP A 52 -12.81 40.21 8.41
N GLU A 53 -12.13 39.42 7.58
CA GLU A 53 -12.15 37.94 7.70
C GLU A 53 -10.98 37.42 8.54
N SER A 54 -11.28 36.50 9.46
CA SER A 54 -10.26 35.78 10.25
C SER A 54 -9.87 34.48 9.57
N HIS A 55 -8.58 34.17 9.53
CA HIS A 55 -8.04 32.95 8.95
C HIS A 55 -7.59 31.97 10.05
N PHE A 56 -8.02 30.72 9.95
CA PHE A 56 -7.66 29.67 10.91
C PHE A 56 -6.43 28.88 10.47
N LEU A 57 -5.29 29.06 11.15
CA LEU A 57 -4.02 28.44 10.78
C LEU A 57 -3.84 27.01 11.33
N GLY A 58 -4.63 26.63 12.35
CA GLY A 58 -4.56 25.32 12.98
C GLY A 58 -4.28 25.38 14.48
N SER A 59 -3.83 24.25 15.04
CA SER A 59 -3.46 24.13 16.45
C SER A 59 -1.95 24.30 16.69
N ILE A 60 -1.62 24.78 17.89
CA ILE A 60 -0.28 24.76 18.47
C ILE A 60 -0.38 24.04 19.81
N VAL A 61 0.27 22.89 19.93
CA VAL A 61 0.25 22.07 21.15
C VAL A 61 1.55 22.29 21.91
N VAL A 62 1.44 22.70 23.17
CA VAL A 62 2.58 23.02 24.02
C VAL A 62 2.50 22.35 25.39
N ILE A 63 3.67 22.15 25.99
CA ILE A 63 3.82 21.68 27.36
C ILE A 63 4.53 22.78 28.15
N PRO A 64 3.93 23.32 29.22
CA PRO A 64 4.62 24.27 30.08
C PRO A 64 5.79 23.58 30.81
N GLU A 65 7.01 24.14 30.73
CA GLU A 65 8.22 23.55 31.36
C GLU A 65 8.23 23.62 32.91
N GLY A 66 7.12 24.07 33.54
CA GLY A 66 6.83 23.85 34.95
C GLY A 66 7.98 24.18 35.92
N ARG A 67 8.48 25.42 35.92
CA ARG A 67 9.36 25.92 36.99
C ARG A 67 8.95 27.31 37.44
N ALA A 68 8.30 27.39 38.60
CA ALA A 68 7.96 28.62 39.32
C ALA A 68 9.20 29.42 39.81
N SER A 69 10.40 29.12 39.30
CA SER A 69 11.68 29.73 39.66
C SER A 69 12.42 30.38 38.49
N VAL A 70 11.84 30.39 37.28
CA VAL A 70 12.43 31.05 36.10
C VAL A 70 11.58 32.26 35.76
N GLU A 71 12.21 33.43 35.61
CA GLU A 71 11.53 34.72 35.32
C GLU A 71 10.90 34.75 33.90
N ILE A 72 11.11 33.70 33.09
CA ILE A 72 10.45 33.40 31.81
C ILE A 72 9.70 32.07 31.91
N ASN A 73 8.43 32.07 31.47
CA ASN A 73 7.64 30.86 31.28
C ASN A 73 7.97 30.24 29.91
N TYR A 74 8.63 29.09 29.93
CA TYR A 74 8.93 28.33 28.72
C TYR A 74 7.83 27.32 28.39
N TYR A 75 7.52 27.24 27.10
CA TYR A 75 6.56 26.31 26.52
C TYR A 75 7.25 25.42 25.48
N GLU A 76 7.25 24.13 25.72
CA GLU A 76 7.80 23.16 24.78
C GLU A 76 6.77 22.88 23.66
N VAL A 77 7.11 23.20 22.40
CA VAL A 77 6.23 23.07 21.23
C VAL A 77 6.27 21.64 20.71
N ASN A 78 5.18 20.90 20.91
CA ASN A 78 5.03 19.52 20.47
C ASN A 78 4.32 19.39 19.12
N ASP A 79 3.44 20.34 18.78
CA ASP A 79 2.80 20.46 17.47
C ASP A 79 2.65 21.93 17.06
N GLY A 80 2.59 22.18 15.75
CA GLY A 80 2.50 23.53 15.19
C GLY A 80 3.84 24.22 15.01
N GLN A 81 4.96 23.52 15.22
CA GLN A 81 6.31 24.08 15.06
C GLN A 81 6.52 24.74 13.69
N GLN A 82 6.11 24.10 12.58
CA GLN A 82 6.31 24.63 11.22
C GLN A 82 5.53 25.93 11.00
N ARG A 83 4.29 25.99 11.50
CA ARG A 83 3.40 27.18 11.42
C ARG A 83 4.00 28.35 12.19
N LEU A 84 4.37 28.11 13.44
CA LEU A 84 4.90 29.15 14.33
C LEU A 84 6.25 29.68 13.84
N THR A 85 7.14 28.79 13.37
CA THR A 85 8.40 29.17 12.73
C THR A 85 8.17 30.08 11.52
N THR A 86 7.24 29.70 10.63
CA THR A 86 6.95 30.48 9.40
C THR A 86 6.40 31.87 9.73
N ILE A 87 5.50 31.99 10.72
CA ILE A 87 4.98 33.29 11.18
C ILE A 87 6.09 34.17 11.73
N LEU A 88 6.98 33.62 12.56
CA LEU A 88 8.09 34.38 13.14
C LEU A 88 9.10 34.81 12.07
N ILE A 89 9.31 34.02 11.02
CA ILE A 89 10.12 34.41 9.84
C ILE A 89 9.45 35.57 9.10
N LEU A 90 8.13 35.50 8.83
CA LEU A 90 7.39 36.59 8.18
C LEU A 90 7.46 37.90 8.98
N LEU A 91 7.23 37.83 10.30
CA LEU A 91 7.34 39.00 11.19
C LEU A 91 8.77 39.56 11.22
N SER A 92 9.79 38.70 11.12
CA SER A 92 11.18 39.14 11.00
C SER A 92 11.44 39.87 9.68
N ALA A 93 10.89 39.39 8.56
CA ALA A 93 10.98 40.09 7.28
C ALA A 93 10.29 41.47 7.33
N ILE A 94 9.12 41.58 7.98
CA ILE A 94 8.42 42.87 8.16
C ILE A 94 9.26 43.85 9.01
N ARG A 95 9.89 43.37 10.10
CA ARG A 95 10.83 44.17 10.90
C ARG A 95 11.98 44.69 10.03
N ASP A 96 12.67 43.79 9.34
CA ASP A 96 13.86 44.15 8.55
C ASP A 96 13.51 45.15 7.45
N ARG A 97 12.35 44.99 6.81
CA ARG A 97 11.86 45.94 5.81
C ARG A 97 11.54 47.31 6.43
N ALA A 98 11.02 47.36 7.65
CA ALA A 98 10.80 48.62 8.36
C ALA A 98 12.12 49.35 8.69
N GLU A 99 13.18 48.61 9.04
CA GLU A 99 14.53 49.15 9.24
C GLU A 99 15.11 49.70 7.92
N GLU A 100 14.95 48.98 6.81
CA GLU A 100 15.34 49.46 5.47
C GLU A 100 14.63 50.77 5.08
N LEU A 101 13.36 50.93 5.48
CA LEU A 101 12.58 52.16 5.33
C LEU A 101 12.91 53.23 6.39
N LYS A 102 13.88 52.99 7.28
CA LYS A 102 14.33 53.88 8.37
C LYS A 102 13.24 54.20 9.40
N ASN A 103 12.34 53.25 9.66
CA ASN A 103 11.37 53.36 10.75
C ASN A 103 11.76 52.43 11.91
N ASP A 104 12.75 52.89 12.69
CA ASP A 104 13.30 52.15 13.83
C ASP A 104 12.25 51.90 14.93
N GLU A 105 11.26 52.80 15.08
CA GLU A 105 10.21 52.66 16.10
C GLU A 105 9.27 51.49 15.78
N PHE A 106 8.85 51.37 14.52
CA PHE A 106 8.00 50.26 14.08
C PHE A 106 8.75 48.93 14.09
N ALA A 107 10.02 48.91 13.64
CA ALA A 107 10.87 47.73 13.70
C ALA A 107 11.04 47.25 15.16
N LYS A 108 11.38 48.16 16.08
CA LYS A 108 11.51 47.86 17.50
C LYS A 108 10.21 47.38 18.12
N HIS A 109 9.07 47.93 17.73
CA HIS A 109 7.77 47.45 18.17
C HIS A 109 7.57 45.97 17.80
N ILE A 110 7.89 45.58 16.56
CA ILE A 110 7.78 44.17 16.13
C ILE A 110 8.73 43.27 16.93
N GLU A 111 9.97 43.71 17.09
CA GLU A 111 11.00 42.95 17.82
C GLU A 111 10.62 42.69 19.28
N GLU A 112 10.20 43.73 20.00
CA GLU A 112 9.92 43.66 21.44
C GLU A 112 8.63 42.92 21.77
N HIS A 113 7.64 42.92 20.87
CA HIS A 113 6.31 42.34 21.13
C HIS A 113 6.16 40.93 20.57
N TYR A 114 6.87 40.55 19.50
CA TYR A 114 6.63 39.28 18.82
C TYR A 114 7.86 38.40 18.61
N LEU A 115 9.07 38.99 18.51
CA LEU A 115 10.28 38.22 18.18
C LEU A 115 11.17 37.95 19.39
N THR A 116 10.94 38.65 20.49
CA THR A 116 11.70 38.49 21.74
C THR A 116 10.78 38.32 22.95
N ALA A 117 11.30 37.67 23.99
CA ALA A 117 10.75 37.70 25.33
C ALA A 117 11.76 38.39 26.25
N ASN A 118 11.30 38.98 27.34
CA ASN A 118 12.16 39.67 28.28
C ASN A 118 11.74 39.45 29.73
N TYR A 119 12.73 39.58 30.60
CA TYR A 119 12.56 39.46 32.04
C TYR A 119 13.55 40.37 32.77
N PHE A 120 13.35 40.61 34.05
CA PHE A 120 14.19 41.50 34.85
C PHE A 120 14.97 40.72 35.89
N GLU A 121 16.28 40.63 35.69
CA GLU A 121 17.20 39.94 36.59
C GLU A 121 18.28 40.90 37.06
N GLY A 122 18.48 40.98 38.39
CA GLY A 122 19.52 41.83 38.99
C GLY A 122 19.40 43.32 38.63
N GLY A 123 18.18 43.82 38.40
CA GLY A 123 17.93 45.22 38.02
C GLY A 123 18.18 45.54 36.53
N SER A 124 18.40 44.53 35.69
CA SER A 124 18.64 44.69 34.25
C SER A 124 17.59 43.92 33.42
N LYS A 125 17.10 44.54 32.32
CA LYS A 125 16.26 43.86 31.33
C LYS A 125 17.11 42.84 30.58
N LYS A 126 16.76 41.57 30.68
CA LYS A 126 17.31 40.47 29.88
C LYS A 126 16.37 40.18 28.72
N ILE A 127 16.92 39.89 27.55
CA ILE A 127 16.17 39.62 26.32
C ILE A 127 16.57 38.24 25.81
N VAL A 128 15.58 37.41 25.48
CA VAL A 128 15.75 36.09 24.88
C VAL A 128 14.93 36.00 23.59
N PRO A 129 15.29 35.15 22.62
CA PRO A 129 14.46 34.90 21.45
C PRO A 129 13.08 34.37 21.85
N LYS A 130 12.03 34.76 21.13
CA LYS A 130 10.66 34.29 21.40
C LYS A 130 10.52 32.78 21.21
N MET A 131 11.31 32.20 20.31
CA MET A 131 11.32 30.77 20.03
C MET A 131 12.73 30.27 19.74
N THR A 132 13.06 29.05 20.15
CA THR A 132 14.27 28.33 19.74
C THR A 132 13.90 27.02 19.05
N LEU A 133 14.58 26.69 17.96
CA LEU A 133 14.35 25.45 17.20
C LEU A 133 15.28 24.31 17.67
N GLY A 134 15.14 23.14 17.07
CA GLY A 134 16.10 22.04 17.22
C GLY A 134 17.51 22.42 16.72
N LYS A 135 18.53 21.66 17.15
CA LYS A 135 19.97 21.92 16.92
C LYS A 135 20.33 22.28 15.48
N LEU A 136 19.62 21.71 14.50
CA LEU A 136 19.93 21.82 13.08
C LEU A 136 19.41 23.11 12.42
N ASP A 137 18.32 23.69 12.91
CA ASP A 137 17.72 24.91 12.35
C ASP A 137 17.94 26.16 13.24
N ASN A 138 18.35 25.97 14.50
CA ASN A 138 18.34 27.02 15.51
C ASN A 138 19.38 28.13 15.28
N GLU A 139 20.51 27.82 14.62
CA GLU A 139 21.52 28.81 14.30
C GLU A 139 20.99 29.79 13.24
N GLU A 140 20.52 29.26 12.12
CA GLU A 140 19.95 29.99 10.98
C GLU A 140 18.68 30.76 11.40
N PHE A 141 17.75 30.10 12.08
CA PHE A 141 16.54 30.75 12.59
C PHE A 141 16.84 31.83 13.63
N GLY A 142 17.78 31.57 14.53
CA GLY A 142 18.22 32.55 15.52
C GLY A 142 18.89 33.78 14.88
N ALA A 143 19.60 33.61 13.76
CA ALA A 143 20.19 34.72 13.01
C ALA A 143 19.10 35.64 12.42
N ILE A 144 18.04 35.06 11.86
CA ILE A 144 16.87 35.80 11.35
C ILE A 144 16.17 36.53 12.50
N LEU A 145 15.89 35.85 13.62
CA LEU A 145 15.21 36.49 14.76
C LEU A 145 15.98 37.67 15.35
N ARG A 146 17.32 37.65 15.31
CA ARG A 146 18.18 38.73 15.84
C ARG A 146 18.47 39.86 14.85
N GLY A 147 17.99 39.77 13.61
CA GLY A 147 18.35 40.73 12.54
C GLY A 147 19.85 40.70 12.18
N LYS A 148 20.53 39.57 12.42
CA LYS A 148 21.99 39.42 12.22
C LYS A 148 22.32 38.50 11.05
N LEU A 149 21.68 38.72 9.90
CA LEU A 149 22.05 38.02 8.67
C LEU A 149 23.41 38.53 8.21
N GLN A 150 24.49 37.84 8.59
CA GLN A 150 25.80 38.04 7.97
C GLN A 150 25.78 37.34 6.60
N HIS A 151 26.57 37.87 5.65
CA HIS A 151 26.63 37.52 4.23
C HIS A 151 26.94 36.04 3.88
N GLU A 152 26.94 35.12 4.84
CA GLU A 152 27.24 33.69 4.68
C GLU A 152 26.04 32.83 5.10
N ALA A 153 24.84 33.15 4.59
CA ALA A 153 23.73 32.19 4.63
C ALA A 153 24.14 30.94 3.82
N LYS A 154 24.08 29.75 4.41
CA LYS A 154 24.29 28.50 3.66
C LYS A 154 23.23 28.41 2.56
N GLU A 155 23.69 28.50 1.31
CA GLU A 155 22.85 28.34 0.12
C GLU A 155 22.15 26.96 0.18
N GLY A 156 20.82 26.94 0.02
CA GLY A 156 19.99 25.74 0.08
C GLY A 156 19.37 25.37 1.44
N HIS A 157 19.51 26.19 2.50
CA HIS A 157 18.83 25.93 3.78
C HIS A 157 17.37 26.44 3.79
N ARG A 158 16.41 25.56 4.13
CA ARG A 158 14.96 25.83 4.03
C ARG A 158 14.50 27.08 4.80
N ILE A 159 15.06 27.32 5.98
CA ILE A 159 14.78 28.53 6.79
C ILE A 159 15.14 29.83 6.03
N PHE A 160 16.28 29.87 5.35
CA PHE A 160 16.70 31.05 4.58
C PHE A 160 15.89 31.20 3.30
N GLU A 161 15.56 30.10 2.62
CA GLU A 161 14.65 30.12 1.47
C GLU A 161 13.29 30.73 1.82
N CYS A 162 12.73 30.36 2.97
CA CYS A 162 11.47 30.90 3.48
C CYS A 162 11.57 32.40 3.79
N TYR A 163 12.64 32.83 4.46
CA TYR A 163 12.89 34.25 4.73
C TYR A 163 13.02 35.07 3.44
N ASN A 164 13.83 34.59 2.49
CA ASN A 164 14.03 35.26 1.20
C ASN A 164 12.74 35.33 0.38
N TYR A 165 11.89 34.30 0.45
CA TYR A 165 10.57 34.32 -0.15
C TYR A 165 9.74 35.48 0.41
N PHE A 166 9.54 35.58 1.72
CA PHE A 166 8.74 36.67 2.29
C PHE A 166 9.37 38.05 2.09
N LYS A 167 10.71 38.16 2.20
CA LYS A 167 11.42 39.40 1.89
C LYS A 167 11.12 39.88 0.47
N SER A 168 11.15 38.97 -0.51
CA SER A 168 10.84 39.31 -1.91
C SER A 168 9.38 39.75 -2.12
N GLN A 169 8.43 39.22 -1.33
CA GLN A 169 7.02 39.60 -1.43
C GLN A 169 6.73 41.02 -0.92
N ILE A 170 7.56 41.54 0.00
CA ILE A 170 7.37 42.86 0.64
C ILE A 170 8.42 43.91 0.23
N ASP A 171 9.28 43.59 -0.74
CA ASP A 171 10.43 44.44 -1.11
C ASP A 171 10.01 45.81 -1.67
N GLU A 172 8.81 45.89 -2.26
CA GLU A 172 8.24 47.13 -2.78
C GLU A 172 7.28 47.83 -1.82
N TYR A 173 6.97 47.22 -0.65
CA TYR A 173 5.98 47.76 0.27
C TYR A 173 6.47 49.06 0.92
N ASN A 174 5.56 50.02 1.05
CA ASN A 174 5.73 51.20 1.89
C ASN A 174 5.29 50.93 3.34
N LEU A 175 5.55 51.90 4.23
CA LEU A 175 5.26 51.76 5.66
C LEU A 175 3.78 51.45 5.95
N GLY A 176 2.84 52.11 5.28
CA GLY A 176 1.41 51.88 5.50
C GLY A 176 0.97 50.47 5.06
N GLU A 177 1.57 49.93 4.00
CA GLU A 177 1.32 48.56 3.54
C GLU A 177 1.89 47.54 4.53
N LEU A 178 3.07 47.78 5.10
CA LEU A 178 3.67 46.94 6.13
C LEU A 178 2.87 46.96 7.42
N GLU A 179 2.40 48.12 7.87
CA GLU A 179 1.53 48.23 9.06
C GLU A 179 0.23 47.46 8.87
N ASN A 180 -0.37 47.53 7.67
CA ASN A 180 -1.57 46.78 7.34
C ASN A 180 -1.30 45.27 7.26
N LEU A 181 -0.18 44.85 6.66
CA LEU A 181 0.23 43.46 6.64
C LEU A 181 0.46 42.93 8.06
N LYS A 182 1.19 43.66 8.90
CA LYS A 182 1.39 43.32 10.32
C LYS A 182 0.06 43.14 11.04
N LYS A 183 -0.88 44.07 10.86
CA LYS A 183 -2.23 43.97 11.46
C LYS A 183 -2.96 42.70 11.03
N ARG A 184 -2.89 42.33 9.73
CA ARG A 184 -3.49 41.08 9.25
C ARG A 184 -2.82 39.85 9.86
N VAL A 185 -1.49 39.78 9.83
CA VAL A 185 -0.72 38.68 10.42
C VAL A 185 -1.02 38.49 11.91
N VAL A 186 -0.99 39.57 12.71
CA VAL A 186 -1.11 39.43 14.16
C VAL A 186 -2.55 39.33 14.66
N ASN A 187 -3.53 39.93 13.96
CA ASN A 187 -4.89 40.04 14.48
C ASN A 187 -5.92 39.15 13.76
N LYS A 188 -5.61 38.69 12.54
CA LYS A 188 -6.56 37.91 11.73
C LYS A 188 -6.20 36.45 11.61
N ILE A 189 -4.93 36.10 11.81
CA ILE A 189 -4.54 34.71 11.98
C ILE A 189 -4.93 34.24 13.38
N ILE A 190 -5.76 33.19 13.41
CA ILE A 190 -6.25 32.53 14.61
C ILE A 190 -5.62 31.13 14.71
N VAL A 191 -5.22 30.76 15.91
CA VAL A 191 -4.72 29.43 16.28
C VAL A 191 -5.46 28.88 17.50
N VAL A 192 -5.58 27.55 17.59
CA VAL A 192 -5.96 26.90 18.86
C VAL A 192 -4.70 26.59 19.64
N HIS A 193 -4.45 27.31 20.73
CA HIS A 193 -3.35 27.07 21.65
C HIS A 193 -3.76 26.03 22.69
N ILE A 194 -3.11 24.87 22.69
CA ILE A 194 -3.43 23.73 23.52
C ILE A 194 -2.29 23.50 24.52
N ASN A 195 -2.54 23.83 25.79
CA ASN A 195 -1.66 23.49 26.90
C ASN A 195 -1.94 22.05 27.34
N VAL A 196 -0.88 21.26 27.45
CA VAL A 196 -0.95 19.87 27.90
C VAL A 196 -0.08 19.68 29.13
N ALA A 197 -0.55 18.86 30.06
CA ALA A 197 0.11 18.68 31.35
C ALA A 197 1.48 17.98 31.26
N ASP A 198 1.67 17.09 30.29
CA ASP A 198 2.88 16.28 30.12
C ASP A 198 3.06 15.78 28.68
N GLN A 199 4.26 15.25 28.38
CA GLN A 199 4.65 14.74 27.06
C GLN A 199 3.76 13.61 26.56
N PHE A 200 3.31 12.73 27.45
CA PHE A 200 2.52 11.57 27.08
C PHE A 200 1.13 11.99 26.58
N ASN A 201 0.50 12.94 27.28
CA ASN A 201 -0.76 13.52 26.87
C ASN A 201 -0.61 14.37 25.60
N ALA A 202 0.50 15.10 25.44
CA ALA A 202 0.75 15.90 24.24
C ALA A 202 0.89 15.00 23.00
N PHE A 203 1.60 13.87 23.15
CA PHE A 203 1.76 12.86 22.11
C PHE A 203 0.41 12.22 21.72
N ARG A 204 -0.44 11.84 22.68
CA ARG A 204 -1.78 11.29 22.37
C ARG A 204 -2.69 12.28 21.66
N LEU A 205 -2.65 13.56 22.07
CA LEU A 205 -3.36 14.65 21.41
C LEU A 205 -2.86 14.81 19.97
N PHE A 206 -1.55 14.77 19.77
CA PHE A 206 -0.93 14.89 18.47
C PHE A 206 -1.28 13.73 17.52
N GLU A 207 -1.28 12.47 17.99
CA GLU A 207 -1.78 11.31 17.22
C GLU A 207 -3.22 11.53 16.74
N THR A 208 -4.06 12.13 17.59
CA THR A 208 -5.48 12.40 17.27
C THR A 208 -5.65 13.58 16.31
N LEU A 209 -4.82 14.62 16.44
CA LEU A 209 -4.89 15.86 15.64
C LEU A 209 -4.28 15.71 14.23
N ASN A 210 -3.23 14.90 14.08
CA ASN A 210 -2.57 14.66 12.79
C ASN A 210 -3.37 13.79 11.81
N ASP A 211 -4.46 13.16 12.26
CA ASP A 211 -5.33 12.29 11.45
C ASP A 211 -6.08 13.05 10.32
N ARG A 212 -5.81 14.36 10.17
CA ARG A 212 -6.36 15.27 9.13
C ARG A 212 -5.31 16.14 8.40
N GLY A 213 -4.01 16.00 8.70
CA GLY A 213 -2.92 16.79 8.09
C GLY A 213 -1.89 15.93 7.32
N LEU A 214 -0.71 16.48 7.01
CA LEU A 214 0.44 15.70 6.52
C LEU A 214 0.83 14.67 7.59
N ALA A 215 0.45 13.41 7.36
CA ALA A 215 0.69 12.33 8.30
C ALA A 215 2.20 12.12 8.52
N LEU A 216 2.63 12.01 9.78
CA LEU A 216 3.96 11.51 10.08
C LEU A 216 4.11 10.09 9.54
N SER A 217 5.31 9.78 9.01
CA SER A 217 5.58 8.41 8.60
C SER A 217 5.63 7.50 9.84
N ALA A 218 5.39 6.19 9.63
CA ALA A 218 5.55 5.21 10.72
C ALA A 218 6.96 5.29 11.33
N VAL A 219 7.97 5.63 10.53
CA VAL A 219 9.36 5.78 10.96
C VAL A 219 9.54 6.98 11.90
N ASP A 220 8.86 8.10 11.64
CA ASP A 220 8.92 9.28 12.52
C ASP A 220 8.25 9.01 13.87
N LEU A 221 7.13 8.27 13.87
CA LEU A 221 6.48 7.83 15.11
C LEU A 221 7.41 6.92 15.93
N ILE A 222 8.11 5.99 15.26
CA ILE A 222 9.11 5.12 15.91
C ILE A 222 10.24 5.96 16.49
N LYS A 223 10.82 6.88 15.71
CA LYS A 223 11.90 7.78 16.16
C LYS A 223 11.51 8.52 17.43
N ASN A 224 10.35 9.18 17.41
CA ASN A 224 9.87 9.98 18.52
C ASN A 224 9.66 9.12 19.77
N HIS A 225 9.01 7.97 19.62
CA HIS A 225 8.77 7.04 20.72
C HIS A 225 10.08 6.54 21.36
N LEU A 226 11.05 6.13 20.55
CA LEU A 226 12.34 5.65 21.03
C LEU A 226 13.17 6.77 21.67
N LEU A 227 13.19 7.99 21.11
CA LEU A 227 13.91 9.13 21.69
C LEU A 227 13.31 9.56 23.04
N MET A 228 11.98 9.60 23.14
CA MET A 228 11.30 9.88 24.42
C MET A 228 11.66 8.84 25.48
N ARG A 229 11.66 7.56 25.09
CA ARG A 229 12.01 6.47 25.98
C ARG A 229 13.49 6.55 26.41
N ALA A 230 14.40 6.83 25.49
CA ALA A 230 15.81 7.05 25.80
C ALA A 230 15.98 8.21 26.81
N ALA A 231 15.38 9.37 26.57
CA ALA A 231 15.45 10.52 27.48
C ALA A 231 14.90 10.23 28.88
N SER A 232 13.82 9.44 28.98
CA SER A 232 13.22 9.05 30.27
C SER A 232 14.08 8.06 31.07
N THR A 233 14.94 7.28 30.39
CA THR A 233 15.77 6.22 31.01
C THR A 233 17.22 6.65 31.21
N SER A 234 17.67 7.73 30.59
CA SER A 234 19.03 8.29 30.72
C SER A 234 19.10 9.52 31.64
N VAL A 235 18.29 9.58 32.71
CA VAL A 235 18.21 10.76 33.61
C VAL A 235 19.61 11.18 34.09
N GLY A 236 20.11 12.30 33.57
CA GLY A 236 21.44 12.86 33.90
C GLY A 236 22.55 12.64 32.85
N ASP A 237 22.27 11.98 31.72
CA ASP A 237 23.21 11.74 30.62
C ASP A 237 22.60 12.12 29.25
N ASP A 238 22.55 13.43 28.98
CA ASP A 238 22.03 13.98 27.72
C ASP A 238 22.88 13.60 26.50
N ALA A 239 24.14 13.17 26.70
CA ALA A 239 25.07 12.85 25.62
C ALA A 239 24.67 11.58 24.85
N VAL A 240 24.07 10.59 25.52
CA VAL A 240 23.58 9.37 24.87
C VAL A 240 22.40 9.68 23.95
N VAL A 241 21.47 10.51 24.39
CA VAL A 241 20.31 10.93 23.58
C VAL A 241 20.78 11.71 22.35
N ASP A 242 21.73 12.62 22.51
CA ASP A 242 22.31 13.37 21.39
C ASP A 242 22.98 12.44 20.38
N THR A 243 23.71 11.43 20.86
CA THR A 243 24.33 10.42 19.99
C THR A 243 23.26 9.62 19.23
N ILE A 244 22.17 9.22 19.87
CA ILE A 244 21.05 8.51 19.19
C ILE A 244 20.45 9.39 18.09
N VAL A 245 20.26 10.69 18.36
CA VAL A 245 19.74 11.65 17.36
C VAL A 245 20.70 11.75 16.18
N GLU A 246 22.00 11.88 16.42
CA GLU A 246 23.03 11.97 15.36
C GLU A 246 23.09 10.68 14.52
N GLU A 247 23.10 9.52 15.15
CA GLU A 247 23.08 8.21 14.47
C GLU A 247 21.82 8.01 13.62
N TRP A 248 20.66 8.45 14.11
CA TRP A 248 19.41 8.40 13.36
C TRP A 248 19.42 9.35 12.16
N GLN A 249 20.00 10.55 12.30
CA GLN A 249 20.13 11.49 11.19
C GLN A 249 21.07 10.96 10.10
N GLU A 250 22.23 10.39 10.48
CA GLU A 250 23.13 9.75 9.52
C GLU A 250 22.44 8.58 8.78
N MET A 251 21.59 7.83 9.47
CA MET A 251 20.78 6.77 8.88
C MET A 251 19.78 7.35 7.86
N TYR A 252 19.06 8.42 8.21
CA TYR A 252 18.13 9.10 7.30
C TYR A 252 18.82 9.65 6.05
N GLU A 253 19.96 10.32 6.20
CA GLU A 253 20.71 10.88 5.08
C GLU A 253 21.13 9.80 4.07
N LYS A 254 21.49 8.60 4.54
CA LYS A 254 21.83 7.47 3.68
C LYS A 254 20.64 6.97 2.86
N ILE A 255 19.44 7.02 3.41
CA ILE A 255 18.24 6.47 2.78
C ILE A 255 17.31 7.54 2.19
N ARG A 256 17.69 8.82 2.20
CA ARG A 256 16.83 9.95 1.81
C ARG A 256 16.30 9.87 0.37
N GLU A 257 17.02 9.17 -0.51
CA GLU A 257 16.63 8.94 -1.91
C GLU A 257 15.68 7.73 -2.07
N TYR A 258 15.38 7.03 -0.98
CA TYR A 258 14.53 5.85 -0.91
C TYR A 258 13.39 6.04 0.08
N ASP A 259 12.38 5.17 0.01
CA ASP A 259 11.28 5.15 0.98
C ASP A 259 11.78 4.61 2.35
N PRO A 260 11.78 5.44 3.41
CA PRO A 260 12.26 5.01 4.72
C PRO A 260 11.39 3.92 5.35
N VAL A 261 10.07 3.92 5.08
CA VAL A 261 9.14 2.92 5.61
C VAL A 261 9.46 1.55 5.01
N ILE A 262 9.74 1.48 3.70
CA ILE A 262 10.14 0.23 3.03
C ILE A 262 11.47 -0.29 3.60
N PHE A 263 12.46 0.58 3.80
CA PHE A 263 13.73 0.20 4.41
C PHE A 263 13.54 -0.37 5.83
N PHE A 264 12.85 0.36 6.71
CA PHE A 264 12.62 -0.09 8.08
C PHE A 264 11.82 -1.39 8.11
N HIS A 265 10.82 -1.55 7.25
CA HIS A 265 10.05 -2.78 7.17
C HIS A 265 10.95 -3.97 6.81
N ARG A 266 11.84 -3.82 5.82
CA ARG A 266 12.82 -4.86 5.43
C ARG A 266 13.82 -5.16 6.55
N PHE A 267 14.33 -4.13 7.23
CA PHE A 267 15.21 -4.29 8.39
C PHE A 267 14.52 -5.07 9.51
N MET A 268 13.27 -4.73 9.84
CA MET A 268 12.52 -5.44 10.86
C MET A 268 12.29 -6.90 10.48
N LEU A 269 11.97 -7.17 9.22
CA LEU A 269 11.79 -8.55 8.72
C LEU A 269 13.09 -9.35 8.64
N SER A 270 14.26 -8.71 8.51
CA SER A 270 15.55 -9.40 8.50
C SER A 270 16.05 -9.72 9.90
N GLU A 271 15.68 -8.92 10.89
CA GLU A 271 16.17 -9.04 12.27
C GLU A 271 15.20 -9.77 13.20
N TYR A 272 13.89 -9.66 12.99
CA TYR A 272 12.88 -10.16 13.92
C TYR A 272 11.91 -11.11 13.24
N SER A 273 11.59 -12.23 13.90
CA SER A 273 10.58 -13.18 13.42
C SER A 273 9.16 -12.67 13.68
N GLY A 274 8.23 -13.04 12.79
CA GLY A 274 6.80 -12.82 12.97
C GLY A 274 6.11 -12.05 11.83
N LYS A 275 4.79 -11.89 11.94
CA LYS A 275 3.99 -11.14 10.97
C LYS A 275 4.11 -9.64 11.26
N ILE A 276 5.04 -8.98 10.56
CA ILE A 276 5.27 -7.54 10.66
C ILE A 276 4.80 -6.93 9.33
N SER A 277 3.71 -6.15 9.35
CA SER A 277 3.28 -5.37 8.19
C SER A 277 3.84 -3.94 8.27
N ALA A 278 4.03 -3.28 7.12
CA ALA A 278 4.47 -1.88 7.09
C ALA A 278 3.51 -0.93 7.86
N LYS A 279 2.21 -1.26 7.90
CA LYS A 279 1.19 -0.49 8.62
C LYS A 279 1.29 -0.64 10.13
N GLN A 280 1.66 -1.82 10.62
CA GLN A 280 1.77 -2.13 12.06
C GLN A 280 3.18 -1.88 12.61
N LEU A 281 4.11 -1.37 11.78
CA LEU A 281 5.53 -1.24 12.12
C LEU A 281 5.76 -0.47 13.43
N TYR A 282 5.07 0.65 13.61
CA TYR A 282 5.16 1.46 14.83
C TYR A 282 4.65 0.69 16.05
N GLU A 283 3.46 0.10 15.99
CA GLU A 283 2.88 -0.64 17.12
C GLU A 283 3.73 -1.85 17.50
N VAL A 284 4.30 -2.57 16.53
CA VAL A 284 5.21 -3.70 16.78
C VAL A 284 6.46 -3.25 17.54
N ILE A 285 7.09 -2.15 17.14
CA ILE A 285 8.30 -1.65 17.81
C ILE A 285 7.97 -1.08 19.18
N LYS A 286 6.87 -0.33 19.32
CA LYS A 286 6.38 0.19 20.60
C LYS A 286 6.12 -0.95 21.60
N GLN A 287 5.41 -2.00 21.18
CA GLN A 287 5.17 -3.18 22.03
C GLN A 287 6.47 -3.88 22.41
N LYS A 288 7.42 -4.07 21.47
CA LYS A 288 8.73 -4.64 21.78
C LYS A 288 9.51 -3.79 22.77
N ALA A 289 9.63 -2.48 22.52
CA ALA A 289 10.37 -1.56 23.39
C ALA A 289 9.80 -1.52 24.81
N ASN A 290 8.47 -1.64 24.94
CA ASN A 290 7.81 -1.73 26.25
C ASN A 290 8.03 -3.08 26.92
N ASN A 291 7.80 -4.19 26.22
CA ASN A 291 7.86 -5.54 26.78
C ASN A 291 9.29 -5.98 27.15
N GLU A 292 10.27 -5.59 26.35
CA GLU A 292 11.69 -5.87 26.57
C GLU A 292 12.38 -4.77 27.38
N GLU A 293 11.62 -3.80 27.89
CA GLU A 293 12.10 -2.69 28.71
C GLU A 293 13.31 -1.94 28.13
N TRP A 294 13.28 -1.61 26.83
CA TRP A 294 14.43 -0.99 26.15
C TRP A 294 14.85 0.32 26.86
N ASP A 295 16.09 0.38 27.34
CA ASP A 295 16.69 1.58 27.92
C ASP A 295 17.46 2.39 26.85
N ALA A 296 18.00 3.54 27.23
CA ALA A 296 18.78 4.39 26.33
C ALA A 296 19.95 3.64 25.66
N LYS A 297 20.59 2.70 26.38
CA LYS A 297 21.69 1.91 25.84
C LYS A 297 21.20 0.95 24.75
N TYR A 298 20.13 0.22 25.00
CA TYR A 298 19.55 -0.68 24.00
C TYR A 298 19.08 0.11 22.77
N ILE A 299 18.44 1.26 22.97
CA ILE A 299 17.96 2.12 21.89
C ILE A 299 19.13 2.63 21.03
N TYR A 300 20.24 2.98 21.66
CA TYR A 300 21.49 3.30 20.95
C TYR A 300 22.01 2.11 20.13
N GLU A 301 22.07 0.91 20.71
CA GLU A 301 22.50 -0.30 19.99
C GLU A 301 21.58 -0.63 18.79
N PHE A 302 20.26 -0.49 18.98
CA PHE A 302 19.26 -0.64 17.92
C PHE A 302 19.48 0.37 16.79
N THR A 303 19.66 1.65 17.14
CA THR A 303 19.87 2.74 16.16
C THR A 303 21.18 2.54 15.39
N ASN A 304 22.24 2.07 16.05
CA ASN A 304 23.51 1.76 15.40
C ASN A 304 23.38 0.58 14.41
N LYS A 305 22.64 -0.48 14.77
CA LYS A 305 22.34 -1.61 13.86
C LYS A 305 21.57 -1.12 12.64
N LEU A 306 20.56 -0.28 12.87
CA LEU A 306 19.76 0.31 11.80
C LEU A 306 20.61 1.19 10.87
N LYS A 307 21.52 2.02 11.38
CA LYS A 307 22.46 2.82 10.58
C LYS A 307 23.37 1.95 9.70
N LYS A 308 23.90 0.86 10.25
CA LYS A 308 24.69 -0.12 9.48
C LYS A 308 23.87 -0.77 8.38
N ALA A 309 22.64 -1.17 8.70
CA ALA A 309 21.71 -1.74 7.73
C ALA A 309 21.35 -0.75 6.61
N ALA A 310 21.16 0.54 6.92
CA ALA A 310 20.89 1.59 5.93
C ALA A 310 22.04 1.74 4.92
N THR A 311 23.29 1.63 5.39
CA THR A 311 24.47 1.64 4.51
C THR A 311 24.44 0.47 3.54
N ILE A 312 24.20 -0.75 4.06
CA ILE A 312 24.15 -1.97 3.25
C ILE A 312 22.97 -1.93 2.27
N TYR A 313 21.82 -1.45 2.72
CA TYR A 313 20.62 -1.37 1.91
C TYR A 313 20.81 -0.44 0.70
N THR A 314 21.46 0.70 0.91
CA THR A 314 21.80 1.65 -0.16
C THR A 314 22.74 0.99 -1.18
N GLU A 315 23.83 0.38 -0.72
CA GLU A 315 24.77 -0.36 -1.59
C GLU A 315 24.08 -1.49 -2.37
N LEU A 316 23.08 -2.16 -1.78
CA LEU A 316 22.31 -3.21 -2.45
C LEU A 316 21.42 -2.65 -3.57
N ILE A 317 20.72 -1.55 -3.31
CA ILE A 317 19.84 -0.92 -4.31
C ILE A 317 20.65 -0.29 -5.44
N ASP A 318 21.79 0.31 -5.12
CA ASP A 318 22.71 0.92 -6.08
C ASP A 318 23.63 -0.08 -6.76
N ALA A 319 23.53 -1.36 -6.40
CA ALA A 319 24.40 -2.41 -6.91
C ALA A 319 25.89 -2.03 -6.78
N ASN A 320 26.29 -1.61 -5.58
CA ASN A 320 27.63 -1.12 -5.26
C ASN A 320 28.19 -1.72 -3.96
N ILE A 321 28.20 -3.05 -3.85
CA ILE A 321 28.68 -3.75 -2.64
C ILE A 321 30.19 -4.05 -2.67
N GLY A 322 30.93 -3.50 -3.65
CA GLY A 322 32.38 -3.69 -3.80
C GLY A 322 32.80 -4.96 -4.58
N ASN A 323 31.88 -5.64 -5.26
CA ASN A 323 32.19 -6.80 -6.11
C ASN A 323 31.51 -6.67 -7.47
N THR A 324 32.30 -6.59 -8.55
CA THR A 324 31.78 -6.30 -9.90
C THR A 324 30.82 -7.34 -10.44
N LYS A 325 31.04 -8.64 -10.16
CA LYS A 325 30.14 -9.71 -10.60
C LYS A 325 28.83 -9.70 -9.84
N ILE A 326 28.87 -9.50 -8.52
CA ILE A 326 27.66 -9.42 -7.71
C ILE A 326 26.88 -8.14 -8.04
N ASN A 327 27.55 -7.00 -8.16
CA ASN A 327 26.94 -5.73 -8.56
C ASN A 327 26.15 -5.89 -9.86
N ARG A 328 26.73 -6.51 -10.89
CA ARG A 328 26.02 -6.81 -12.13
C ARG A 328 24.72 -7.58 -11.88
N ARG A 329 24.75 -8.62 -11.05
CA ARG A 329 23.58 -9.45 -10.73
C ARG A 329 22.57 -8.74 -9.82
N LEU A 330 23.01 -7.81 -8.96
CA LEU A 330 22.13 -6.96 -8.16
C LEU A 330 21.34 -5.98 -9.04
N SER A 331 21.95 -5.47 -10.11
CA SER A 331 21.25 -4.63 -11.09
C SER A 331 20.09 -5.39 -11.75
N ASP A 332 20.23 -6.71 -11.95
CA ASP A 332 19.18 -7.54 -12.54
C ASP A 332 17.93 -7.66 -11.63
N ILE A 333 18.07 -7.56 -10.30
CA ILE A 333 16.97 -7.75 -9.33
C ILE A 333 15.82 -6.79 -9.56
N LYS A 334 16.13 -5.54 -9.93
CA LYS A 334 15.12 -4.54 -10.28
C LYS A 334 14.37 -4.95 -11.55
N LEU A 335 15.05 -5.59 -12.50
CA LEU A 335 14.49 -5.95 -13.80
C LEU A 335 13.44 -7.05 -13.71
N PHE A 336 13.65 -8.06 -12.86
CA PHE A 336 12.65 -9.10 -12.60
C PHE A 336 11.73 -8.80 -11.40
N GLU A 337 11.80 -7.57 -10.88
CA GLU A 337 10.96 -6.98 -9.83
C GLU A 337 11.00 -7.73 -8.48
N ALA A 338 12.16 -8.26 -8.10
CA ALA A 338 12.30 -8.99 -6.85
C ALA A 338 12.59 -8.10 -5.63
N GLY A 339 11.88 -6.97 -5.51
CA GLY A 339 12.04 -6.02 -4.39
C GLY A 339 11.99 -6.66 -2.99
N PRO A 340 11.07 -7.61 -2.69
CA PRO A 340 11.06 -8.30 -1.40
C PRO A 340 12.35 -9.06 -1.06
N SER A 341 13.14 -9.45 -2.06
CA SER A 341 14.40 -10.18 -1.85
C SER A 341 15.48 -9.36 -1.13
N TYR A 342 15.38 -8.02 -1.17
CA TYR A 342 16.29 -7.15 -0.44
C TYR A 342 16.25 -7.40 1.08
N THR A 343 15.17 -7.96 1.64
CA THR A 343 15.12 -8.41 3.04
C THR A 343 16.17 -9.50 3.32
N LEU A 344 16.25 -10.52 2.46
CA LEU A 344 17.25 -11.58 2.58
C LEU A 344 18.65 -11.07 2.30
N LEU A 345 18.81 -10.25 1.26
CA LEU A 345 20.11 -9.69 0.89
C LEU A 345 20.65 -8.79 2.01
N LEU A 346 19.79 -8.01 2.68
CA LEU A 346 20.15 -7.23 3.85
C LEU A 346 20.69 -8.11 4.99
N LYS A 347 20.13 -9.31 5.16
CA LYS A 347 20.58 -10.29 6.17
C LYS A 347 21.93 -10.92 5.84
N ILE A 348 22.18 -11.30 4.59
CA ILE A 348 23.37 -12.09 4.22
C ILE A 348 24.57 -11.23 3.77
N THR A 349 24.36 -9.99 3.36
CA THR A 349 25.45 -9.10 2.91
C THR A 349 26.48 -8.79 4.00
N PRO A 350 26.12 -8.60 5.29
CA PRO A 350 27.09 -8.54 6.37
C PRO A 350 28.02 -9.77 6.43
N LEU A 351 27.48 -10.97 6.15
CA LEU A 351 28.23 -12.23 6.17
C LEU A 351 29.20 -12.32 4.98
N PHE A 352 28.81 -11.80 3.82
CA PHE A 352 29.70 -11.67 2.67
C PHE A 352 30.83 -10.68 2.97
N LYS A 353 30.51 -9.50 3.49
CA LYS A 353 31.50 -8.47 3.81
C LYS A 353 32.50 -8.88 4.90
N SER A 354 32.10 -9.75 5.83
CA SER A 354 33.00 -10.32 6.85
C SER A 354 33.82 -11.52 6.35
N GLY A 355 33.63 -11.96 5.11
CA GLY A 355 34.33 -13.13 4.54
C GLY A 355 33.78 -14.48 5.00
N LEU A 356 32.64 -14.49 5.71
CA LEU A 356 31.96 -15.72 6.09
C LEU A 356 31.28 -16.35 4.85
N LEU A 357 30.55 -15.56 4.07
CA LEU A 357 29.94 -16.02 2.82
C LEU A 357 30.83 -15.66 1.63
N ASP A 358 31.20 -16.63 0.79
CA ASP A 358 32.05 -16.36 -0.38
C ASP A 358 31.25 -15.83 -1.60
N GLU A 359 31.97 -15.34 -2.63
CA GLU A 359 31.38 -14.83 -3.89
C GLU A 359 30.47 -15.87 -4.57
N THR A 360 30.88 -17.15 -4.57
CA THR A 360 30.15 -18.23 -5.25
C THR A 360 28.84 -18.51 -4.54
N GLN A 361 28.86 -18.57 -3.22
CA GLN A 361 27.68 -18.78 -2.39
C GLN A 361 26.70 -17.61 -2.49
N TYR A 362 27.19 -16.37 -2.49
CA TYR A 362 26.33 -15.19 -2.64
C TYR A 362 25.65 -15.16 -4.02
N LEU A 363 26.42 -15.41 -5.10
CA LEU A 363 25.87 -15.51 -6.45
C LEU A 363 24.82 -16.62 -6.56
N LYS A 364 25.07 -17.78 -5.93
CA LYS A 364 24.08 -18.87 -5.85
C LYS A 364 22.77 -18.41 -5.19
N VAL A 365 22.82 -17.55 -4.17
CA VAL A 365 21.59 -17.00 -3.56
C VAL A 365 20.85 -16.09 -4.53
N ILE A 366 21.54 -15.24 -5.29
CA ILE A 366 20.89 -14.41 -6.33
C ILE A 366 20.26 -15.30 -7.42
N ASP A 367 20.92 -16.37 -7.84
CA ASP A 367 20.36 -17.34 -8.80
C ASP A 367 19.06 -17.97 -8.27
N LEU A 368 19.01 -18.32 -6.99
CA LEU A 368 17.80 -18.84 -6.35
C LEU A 368 16.68 -17.79 -6.26
N ILE A 369 17.03 -16.53 -5.97
CA ILE A 369 16.08 -15.40 -5.98
C ILE A 369 15.48 -15.22 -7.38
N GLU A 370 16.32 -15.20 -8.42
CA GLU A 370 15.88 -15.07 -9.82
C GLU A 370 14.94 -16.22 -10.19
N LEU A 371 15.38 -17.47 -9.99
CA LEU A 371 14.60 -18.67 -10.27
C LEU A 371 13.23 -18.63 -9.59
N PHE A 372 13.21 -18.32 -8.29
CA PHE A 372 11.98 -18.34 -7.53
C PHE A 372 11.03 -17.23 -7.96
N HIS A 373 11.49 -15.98 -8.11
CA HIS A 373 10.64 -14.86 -8.49
C HIS A 373 10.09 -14.96 -9.90
N ILE A 374 10.87 -15.44 -10.87
CA ILE A 374 10.37 -15.67 -12.22
C ILE A 374 9.25 -16.70 -12.21
N ARG A 375 9.45 -17.84 -11.56
CA ARG A 375 8.41 -18.87 -11.45
C ARG A 375 7.19 -18.39 -10.67
N TRP A 376 7.39 -17.70 -9.55
CA TRP A 376 6.33 -17.15 -8.70
C TRP A 376 5.46 -16.13 -9.44
N GLY A 377 6.08 -15.22 -10.18
CA GLY A 377 5.39 -14.20 -10.97
C GLY A 377 4.58 -14.79 -12.14
N ILE A 378 5.19 -15.68 -12.93
CA ILE A 378 4.52 -16.28 -14.10
C ILE A 378 3.34 -17.18 -13.70
N THR A 379 3.46 -17.90 -12.58
CA THR A 379 2.35 -18.73 -12.05
C THR A 379 1.29 -17.93 -11.29
N GLY A 380 1.39 -16.59 -11.26
CA GLY A 380 0.38 -15.70 -10.70
C GLY A 380 0.25 -15.77 -9.17
N GLN A 381 1.32 -16.15 -8.46
CA GLN A 381 1.28 -16.26 -7.00
C GLN A 381 1.28 -14.87 -6.33
N SER A 382 0.68 -14.80 -5.14
CA SER A 382 0.57 -13.53 -4.40
C SER A 382 1.93 -13.00 -3.95
N THR A 383 2.18 -11.71 -4.18
CA THR A 383 3.37 -11.00 -3.68
C THR A 383 3.36 -10.82 -2.16
N SER A 384 2.19 -10.83 -1.51
CA SER A 384 2.08 -10.66 -0.04
C SER A 384 2.74 -11.79 0.75
N ARG A 385 2.83 -13.00 0.17
CA ARG A 385 3.48 -14.17 0.78
C ARG A 385 5.01 -14.08 0.77
N LEU A 386 5.59 -13.30 -0.14
CA LEU A 386 7.06 -13.15 -0.22
C LEU A 386 7.63 -12.57 1.08
N THR A 387 6.90 -11.67 1.73
CA THR A 387 7.27 -11.12 3.04
C THR A 387 7.44 -12.21 4.11
N GLU A 388 6.51 -13.16 4.17
CA GLU A 388 6.56 -14.28 5.10
C GLU A 388 7.73 -15.22 4.78
N ILE A 389 7.90 -15.56 3.50
CA ILE A 389 9.00 -16.42 3.01
C ILE A 389 10.35 -15.84 3.43
N TYR A 390 10.59 -14.56 3.14
CA TYR A 390 11.87 -13.93 3.45
C TYR A 390 12.11 -13.74 4.95
N ASN A 391 11.07 -13.46 5.75
CA ASN A 391 11.20 -13.42 7.20
C ASN A 391 11.59 -14.78 7.79
N ARG A 392 10.95 -15.86 7.30
CA ARG A 392 11.27 -17.23 7.72
C ARG A 392 12.69 -17.62 7.33
N MET A 393 13.13 -17.28 6.10
CA MET A 393 14.51 -17.43 5.67
C MET A 393 15.49 -16.73 6.61
N CYS A 394 15.26 -15.44 6.90
CA CYS A 394 16.16 -14.67 7.76
C CYS A 394 16.24 -15.25 9.18
N SER A 395 15.10 -15.69 9.73
CA SER A 395 15.04 -16.33 11.05
C SER A 395 15.85 -17.62 11.11
N ASN A 396 15.79 -18.44 10.06
CA ASN A 396 16.54 -19.70 9.98
C ASN A 396 18.05 -19.49 9.76
N ILE A 397 18.47 -18.34 9.22
CA ILE A 397 19.89 -18.01 9.01
C ILE A 397 20.58 -17.62 10.33
N VAL A 398 19.85 -17.06 11.31
CA VAL A 398 20.43 -16.58 12.58
C VAL A 398 21.17 -17.68 13.35
N SER A 399 20.70 -18.93 13.28
CA SER A 399 21.27 -20.07 13.99
C SER A 399 22.12 -20.99 13.12
N ALA A 400 22.38 -20.62 11.87
CA ALA A 400 22.99 -21.49 10.87
C ALA A 400 24.52 -21.44 10.86
N GLU A 401 25.15 -22.57 10.57
CA GLU A 401 26.55 -22.58 10.14
C GLU A 401 26.67 -21.95 8.74
N VAL A 402 27.72 -21.16 8.55
CA VAL A 402 27.92 -20.32 7.36
C VAL A 402 27.91 -21.14 6.06
N GLY A 403 28.52 -22.33 6.05
CA GLY A 403 28.52 -23.22 4.89
C GLY A 403 27.14 -23.78 4.50
N GLN A 404 26.13 -23.64 5.37
CA GLN A 404 24.78 -24.16 5.17
C GLN A 404 23.79 -23.10 4.67
N ILE A 405 24.15 -21.81 4.66
CA ILE A 405 23.23 -20.71 4.34
C ILE A 405 22.54 -20.90 2.99
N ALA A 406 23.33 -21.18 1.93
CA ALA A 406 22.77 -21.40 0.60
C ALA A 406 21.83 -22.63 0.55
N ASN A 407 22.12 -23.67 1.34
CA ASN A 407 21.24 -24.85 1.42
C ASN A 407 19.95 -24.55 2.18
N ILE A 408 20.00 -23.74 3.25
CA ILE A 408 18.81 -23.31 4.00
C ILE A 408 17.88 -22.51 3.09
N ILE A 409 18.42 -21.54 2.35
CA ILE A 409 17.67 -20.72 1.40
C ILE A 409 17.04 -21.59 0.30
N GLU A 410 17.82 -22.52 -0.28
CA GLU A 410 17.33 -23.44 -1.30
C GLU A 410 16.19 -24.33 -0.76
N ASN A 411 16.36 -24.93 0.42
CA ASN A 411 15.35 -25.78 1.04
C ASN A 411 14.07 -25.00 1.40
N GLU A 412 14.24 -23.77 1.86
CA GLU A 412 13.13 -22.88 2.16
C GLU A 412 12.34 -22.55 0.89
N TYR A 413 12.99 -22.20 -0.23
CA TYR A 413 12.30 -22.05 -1.52
C TYR A 413 11.61 -23.33 -1.99
N LEU A 414 12.27 -24.49 -1.87
CA LEU A 414 11.71 -25.79 -2.22
C LEU A 414 10.42 -26.11 -1.43
N SER A 415 10.34 -25.67 -0.17
CA SER A 415 9.15 -25.87 0.66
C SER A 415 7.90 -25.13 0.18
N TRP A 416 8.06 -24.14 -0.71
CA TRP A 416 6.99 -23.38 -1.38
C TRP A 416 6.86 -23.74 -2.87
N ALA A 417 7.73 -24.62 -3.37
CA ALA A 417 7.89 -24.85 -4.80
C ALA A 417 6.76 -25.67 -5.44
N SER A 418 5.87 -26.31 -4.67
CA SER A 418 4.84 -27.20 -5.24
C SER A 418 3.86 -26.45 -6.15
N SER A 419 3.48 -25.21 -5.79
CA SER A 419 2.67 -24.33 -6.64
C SER A 419 3.38 -23.75 -7.86
N ILE A 420 4.70 -23.91 -7.93
CA ILE A 420 5.55 -23.36 -8.99
C ILE A 420 6.43 -24.44 -9.65
N LYS A 421 6.01 -25.71 -9.52
CA LYS A 421 6.68 -26.87 -10.12
C LYS A 421 6.70 -26.79 -11.64
N ASP A 422 7.58 -27.56 -12.27
CA ASP A 422 7.85 -27.49 -13.72
C ASP A 422 6.58 -27.54 -14.57
N SER A 423 5.65 -28.45 -14.29
CA SER A 423 4.40 -28.56 -15.07
C SER A 423 3.47 -27.35 -14.93
N VAL A 424 3.38 -26.76 -13.72
CA VAL A 424 2.56 -25.57 -13.47
C VAL A 424 3.20 -24.35 -14.10
N PHE A 425 4.51 -24.19 -13.92
CA PHE A 425 5.26 -23.11 -14.54
C PHE A 425 5.19 -23.17 -16.07
N HIS A 426 5.39 -24.35 -16.67
CA HIS A 426 5.34 -24.55 -18.12
C HIS A 426 3.97 -24.22 -18.72
N SER A 427 2.89 -24.69 -18.08
CA SER A 427 1.53 -24.38 -18.52
C SER A 427 1.23 -22.88 -18.37
N ALA A 428 1.57 -22.28 -17.23
CA ALA A 428 1.37 -20.85 -17.01
C ALA A 428 2.17 -19.97 -18.00
N PHE A 429 3.40 -20.37 -18.32
CA PHE A 429 4.27 -19.67 -19.26
C PHE A 429 3.67 -19.62 -20.68
N GLN A 430 3.00 -20.69 -21.10
CA GLN A 430 2.30 -20.74 -22.40
C GLN A 430 0.98 -19.96 -22.38
N GLU A 431 0.27 -19.95 -21.25
CA GLU A 431 -1.08 -19.38 -21.17
C GLU A 431 -1.11 -17.89 -20.84
N ALA A 432 -0.42 -17.47 -19.79
CA ALA A 432 -0.48 -16.12 -19.24
C ALA A 432 0.94 -15.57 -19.14
N PHE A 433 1.40 -14.96 -20.23
CA PHE A 433 2.64 -14.21 -20.22
C PHE A 433 2.37 -12.76 -19.81
N GLY A 434 3.30 -12.16 -19.06
CA GLY A 434 3.16 -10.82 -18.48
C GLY A 434 2.86 -9.72 -19.52
N LYS A 435 2.70 -8.48 -19.06
CA LYS A 435 2.44 -7.36 -19.99
C LYS A 435 3.65 -7.19 -20.92
N PRO A 436 3.48 -7.03 -22.25
CA PRO A 436 4.61 -6.95 -23.18
C PRO A 436 5.62 -5.83 -22.87
N ALA A 437 5.15 -4.69 -22.35
CA ALA A 437 6.01 -3.54 -22.02
C ALA A 437 6.67 -3.64 -20.64
N ASP A 438 6.30 -4.63 -19.83
CA ASP A 438 6.77 -4.75 -18.45
C ASP A 438 8.25 -5.14 -18.36
N THR A 439 8.96 -4.62 -17.36
CA THR A 439 10.40 -4.83 -17.18
C THR A 439 10.73 -6.31 -17.00
N ARG A 440 9.89 -7.04 -16.26
CA ARG A 440 10.06 -8.50 -16.06
C ARG A 440 9.94 -9.26 -17.38
N THR A 441 8.98 -8.89 -18.22
CA THR A 441 8.80 -9.48 -19.56
C THR A 441 10.06 -9.28 -20.40
N LYS A 442 10.60 -8.06 -20.46
CA LYS A 442 11.84 -7.78 -21.19
C LYS A 442 12.98 -8.64 -20.63
N PHE A 443 13.15 -8.69 -19.31
CA PHE A 443 14.19 -9.50 -18.68
C PHE A 443 14.10 -10.98 -19.08
N ILE A 444 12.89 -11.55 -19.06
CA ILE A 444 12.64 -12.95 -19.45
C ILE A 444 13.03 -13.19 -20.92
N ILE A 445 12.59 -12.33 -21.85
CA ILE A 445 12.91 -12.45 -23.28
C ILE A 445 14.42 -12.37 -23.52
N TRP A 446 15.09 -11.44 -22.82
CA TRP A 446 16.54 -11.28 -22.87
C TRP A 446 17.25 -12.54 -22.36
N LYS A 447 16.83 -13.08 -21.20
CA LYS A 447 17.43 -14.28 -20.60
C LYS A 447 17.26 -15.51 -21.48
N LEU A 448 16.09 -15.67 -22.12
CA LEU A 448 15.82 -16.75 -23.08
C LEU A 448 16.68 -16.70 -24.35
N GLY A 449 17.23 -15.52 -24.67
CA GLY A 449 18.16 -15.30 -25.79
C GLY A 449 19.60 -15.71 -25.54
N ASN A 450 19.86 -16.32 -24.39
CA ASN A 450 21.14 -16.95 -24.03
C ASN A 450 22.37 -16.02 -24.02
N PRO A 451 22.34 -14.85 -23.33
CA PRO A 451 23.59 -14.21 -22.97
C PRO A 451 24.19 -14.98 -21.80
N ALA A 452 25.39 -15.54 -21.97
CA ALA A 452 26.23 -16.08 -20.89
C ALA A 452 26.67 -15.00 -19.87
N GLY A 453 25.87 -13.94 -19.70
CA GLY A 453 26.17 -12.79 -18.88
C GLY A 453 27.33 -11.97 -19.44
N GLU A 454 27.52 -11.86 -20.76
CA GLU A 454 28.58 -11.01 -21.34
C GLU A 454 28.02 -9.67 -21.83
N ILE A 455 26.89 -9.66 -22.53
CA ILE A 455 26.27 -8.43 -23.06
C ILE A 455 25.43 -7.74 -21.97
N SER A 456 25.79 -6.50 -21.62
CA SER A 456 24.94 -5.61 -20.82
C SER A 456 23.92 -4.94 -21.73
N LEU A 457 22.63 -5.20 -21.53
CA LEU A 457 21.56 -4.54 -22.28
C LEU A 457 21.10 -3.29 -21.54
N ASN A 458 21.04 -2.15 -22.23
CA ASN A 458 20.32 -1.00 -21.70
C ASN A 458 18.82 -1.19 -21.94
N PHE A 459 18.06 -1.48 -20.88
CA PHE A 459 16.61 -1.75 -20.96
C PHE A 459 15.78 -0.52 -21.37
N ASP A 460 16.37 0.68 -21.29
CA ASP A 460 15.76 1.95 -21.73
C ASP A 460 15.87 2.15 -23.25
N GLU A 461 16.85 1.51 -23.91
CA GLU A 461 17.07 1.63 -25.36
C GLU A 461 16.36 0.53 -26.17
N VAL A 462 15.83 -0.50 -25.50
CA VAL A 462 15.13 -1.61 -26.13
C VAL A 462 13.63 -1.58 -25.90
N HIS A 463 12.90 -1.90 -26.96
CA HIS A 463 11.46 -2.08 -26.95
C HIS A 463 11.09 -3.56 -27.12
N THR A 464 9.89 -3.90 -26.66
CA THR A 464 9.27 -5.17 -26.98
C THR A 464 8.58 -5.04 -28.33
N GLU A 465 9.07 -5.79 -29.31
CA GLU A 465 8.48 -5.90 -30.64
C GLU A 465 7.40 -6.98 -30.67
N HIS A 466 6.34 -6.71 -31.44
CA HIS A 466 5.30 -7.65 -31.81
C HIS A 466 5.56 -8.14 -33.24
N ILE A 467 6.08 -9.37 -33.36
CA ILE A 467 6.48 -9.95 -34.66
C ILE A 467 5.30 -9.91 -35.64
N MET A 468 4.18 -10.51 -35.23
CA MET A 468 2.85 -10.21 -35.75
C MET A 468 2.31 -8.96 -35.02
N PRO A 469 2.02 -7.86 -35.73
CA PRO A 469 1.75 -6.57 -35.11
C PRO A 469 0.46 -6.54 -34.31
N GLN A 470 0.36 -5.58 -33.38
CA GLN A 470 -0.86 -5.34 -32.59
C GLN A 470 -2.05 -4.90 -33.46
N THR A 471 -1.78 -4.24 -34.57
CA THR A 471 -2.79 -3.87 -35.56
C THR A 471 -2.44 -4.50 -36.89
N LEU A 472 -3.29 -5.41 -37.37
CA LEU A 472 -3.07 -6.11 -38.62
C LEU A 472 -3.38 -5.21 -39.82
N SER A 473 -2.47 -5.13 -40.78
CA SER A 473 -2.74 -4.56 -42.10
C SER A 473 -3.58 -5.52 -42.97
N ASP A 474 -4.14 -5.03 -44.08
CA ASP A 474 -4.86 -5.89 -45.03
C ASP A 474 -3.99 -7.03 -45.60
N GLU A 475 -2.69 -6.77 -45.75
CA GLU A 475 -1.71 -7.77 -46.18
C GLU A 475 -1.55 -8.88 -45.12
N TRP A 476 -1.49 -8.51 -43.84
CA TRP A 476 -1.43 -9.49 -42.74
C TRP A 476 -2.70 -10.33 -42.68
N PHE A 477 -3.88 -9.73 -42.87
CA PHE A 477 -5.13 -10.49 -43.01
C PHE A 477 -5.04 -11.50 -44.15
N THR A 478 -4.57 -11.09 -45.33
CA THR A 478 -4.45 -11.97 -46.50
C THR A 478 -3.55 -13.17 -46.23
N VAL A 479 -2.39 -12.96 -45.58
CA VAL A 479 -1.45 -14.03 -45.21
C VAL A 479 -2.09 -14.99 -44.21
N LEU A 480 -2.70 -14.46 -43.14
CA LEU A 480 -3.27 -15.25 -42.06
C LEU A 480 -4.52 -16.02 -42.47
N GLU A 481 -5.41 -15.43 -43.28
CA GLU A 481 -6.57 -16.12 -43.85
C GLU A 481 -6.13 -17.31 -44.72
N LYS A 482 -5.10 -17.11 -45.55
CA LYS A 482 -4.56 -18.16 -46.41
C LYS A 482 -3.90 -19.29 -45.62
N SER A 483 -3.12 -18.97 -44.59
CA SER A 483 -2.39 -19.97 -43.82
C SER A 483 -3.28 -20.75 -42.85
N SER A 484 -4.25 -20.08 -42.22
CA SER A 484 -5.13 -20.69 -41.21
C SER A 484 -6.42 -21.28 -41.79
N GLY A 485 -6.82 -20.86 -43.00
CA GLY A 485 -8.11 -21.20 -43.58
C GLY A 485 -9.31 -20.53 -42.90
N LEU A 486 -9.06 -19.55 -42.01
CA LEU A 486 -10.09 -18.79 -41.32
C LEU A 486 -10.57 -17.61 -42.16
N ASP A 487 -11.81 -17.18 -41.92
CA ASP A 487 -12.30 -15.90 -42.41
C ASP A 487 -11.74 -14.73 -41.59
N ARG A 488 -12.01 -13.50 -42.03
CA ARG A 488 -11.46 -12.29 -41.42
C ARG A 488 -11.80 -12.13 -39.94
N ASP A 489 -12.99 -12.57 -39.53
CA ASP A 489 -13.41 -12.50 -38.13
C ASP A 489 -12.75 -13.60 -37.29
N GLY A 490 -12.57 -14.82 -37.84
CA GLY A 490 -11.78 -15.88 -37.22
C GLY A 490 -10.31 -15.50 -37.02
N VAL A 491 -9.72 -14.78 -37.99
CA VAL A 491 -8.37 -14.23 -37.89
C VAL A 491 -8.27 -13.21 -36.75
N LYS A 492 -9.22 -12.27 -36.63
CA LYS A 492 -9.23 -11.29 -35.52
C LYS A 492 -9.28 -11.98 -34.15
N LYS A 493 -10.20 -12.95 -33.97
CA LYS A 493 -10.35 -13.65 -32.69
C LYS A 493 -9.10 -14.46 -32.32
N THR A 494 -8.49 -15.11 -33.30
CA THR A 494 -7.25 -15.86 -33.09
C THR A 494 -6.09 -14.92 -32.76
N HIS A 495 -5.99 -13.80 -33.48
CA HIS A 495 -5.01 -12.74 -33.22
C HIS A 495 -5.13 -12.17 -31.81
N ASP A 496 -6.34 -11.83 -31.35
CA ASP A 496 -6.57 -11.30 -29.99
C ASP A 496 -6.04 -12.21 -28.87
N ASN A 497 -6.04 -13.53 -29.10
CA ASN A 497 -5.55 -14.51 -28.13
C ASN A 497 -4.03 -14.73 -28.21
N LEU A 498 -3.41 -14.46 -29.37
CA LEU A 498 -2.01 -14.78 -29.65
C LEU A 498 -1.08 -13.58 -29.65
N VAL A 499 -1.59 -12.37 -29.90
CA VAL A 499 -0.79 -11.15 -30.10
C VAL A 499 0.16 -10.86 -28.94
N ASN A 500 -0.26 -11.13 -27.70
CA ASN A 500 0.54 -10.89 -26.50
C ASN A 500 1.21 -12.15 -25.93
N LYS A 501 1.15 -13.29 -26.65
CA LYS A 501 1.86 -14.50 -26.25
C LYS A 501 3.36 -14.28 -26.44
N ILE A 502 4.16 -14.86 -25.54
CA ILE A 502 5.63 -14.74 -25.55
C ILE A 502 6.26 -15.16 -26.89
N GLY A 503 5.68 -16.15 -27.57
CA GLY A 503 6.12 -16.57 -28.90
C GLY A 503 6.01 -15.45 -29.94
N ASN A 504 5.13 -14.47 -29.77
CA ASN A 504 5.00 -13.31 -30.66
C ASN A 504 5.88 -12.11 -30.25
N LEU A 505 6.58 -12.20 -29.12
CA LEU A 505 7.36 -11.09 -28.58
C LEU A 505 8.86 -11.25 -28.84
N ALA A 506 9.52 -10.16 -29.16
CA ALA A 506 10.97 -10.06 -29.31
C ALA A 506 11.50 -8.79 -28.66
N LEU A 507 12.79 -8.74 -28.34
CA LEU A 507 13.44 -7.51 -27.88
C LEU A 507 14.27 -6.92 -29.01
N ILE A 508 14.11 -5.62 -29.26
CA ILE A 508 14.83 -4.94 -30.33
C ILE A 508 15.08 -3.47 -29.99
N LYS A 509 16.06 -2.85 -30.66
CA LYS A 509 16.37 -1.42 -30.49
C LYS A 509 15.13 -0.57 -30.80
N GLY A 510 14.84 0.43 -29.97
CA GLY A 510 13.60 1.21 -30.07
C GLY A 510 13.39 1.88 -31.43
N GLU A 511 14.45 2.42 -32.04
CA GLU A 511 14.41 3.04 -33.37
C GLU A 511 14.06 2.03 -34.48
N TRP A 512 14.53 0.79 -34.35
CA TRP A 512 14.21 -0.30 -35.28
C TRP A 512 12.76 -0.73 -35.13
N ASN A 513 12.27 -0.82 -33.88
CA ASN A 513 10.86 -1.11 -33.60
C ASN A 513 9.92 -0.11 -34.28
N ILE A 514 10.23 1.18 -34.17
CA ILE A 514 9.48 2.26 -34.82
C ILE A 514 9.52 2.10 -36.35
N SER A 515 10.69 1.79 -36.90
CA SER A 515 10.89 1.62 -38.35
C SER A 515 10.15 0.40 -38.91
N MET A 516 10.10 -0.70 -38.15
CA MET A 516 9.44 -1.94 -38.53
C MET A 516 7.93 -1.82 -38.56
N SER A 517 7.33 -1.09 -37.62
CA SER A 517 5.89 -0.80 -37.60
C SER A 517 5.04 -2.08 -37.84
N ASN A 518 3.95 -1.98 -38.60
CA ASN A 518 3.07 -3.09 -38.94
C ASN A 518 3.47 -3.84 -40.23
N ARG A 519 4.74 -3.75 -40.66
CA ARG A 519 5.24 -4.43 -41.87
C ARG A 519 5.10 -5.95 -41.78
N GLN A 520 5.20 -6.63 -42.93
CA GLN A 520 5.21 -8.09 -42.97
C GLN A 520 6.47 -8.66 -42.33
N PHE A 521 6.39 -9.91 -41.88
CA PHE A 521 7.54 -10.60 -41.28
C PHE A 521 8.78 -10.59 -42.19
N SER A 522 8.61 -10.85 -43.49
CA SER A 522 9.70 -10.87 -44.47
C SER A 522 10.46 -9.54 -44.57
N GLU A 523 9.79 -8.41 -44.32
CA GLU A 523 10.40 -7.08 -44.29
C GLU A 523 11.11 -6.75 -42.98
N LYS A 524 10.84 -7.53 -41.91
CA LYS A 524 11.43 -7.38 -40.57
C LYS A 524 12.71 -8.22 -40.40
N VAL A 525 12.92 -9.24 -41.24
CA VAL A 525 14.03 -10.21 -41.13
C VAL A 525 15.40 -9.53 -41.06
N ASP A 526 15.64 -8.50 -41.87
CA ASP A 526 16.94 -7.79 -41.87
C ASP A 526 17.26 -7.16 -40.50
N TYR A 527 16.25 -6.66 -39.79
CA TYR A 527 16.45 -6.13 -38.43
C TYR A 527 16.76 -7.25 -37.44
N TYR A 528 16.12 -8.41 -37.58
CA TYR A 528 16.38 -9.57 -36.73
C TYR A 528 17.80 -10.13 -36.93
N ILE A 529 18.29 -10.23 -38.17
CA ILE A 529 19.67 -10.68 -38.48
C ILE A 529 20.72 -9.82 -37.76
N ASN A 530 20.47 -8.50 -37.71
CA ASN A 530 21.36 -7.52 -37.11
C ASN A 530 21.17 -7.37 -35.58
N SER A 531 20.24 -8.10 -34.96
CA SER A 531 20.02 -8.04 -33.52
C SER A 531 21.16 -8.69 -32.74
N GLU A 532 21.58 -8.02 -31.67
CA GLU A 532 22.57 -8.52 -30.69
C GLU A 532 21.92 -9.50 -29.68
N ILE A 533 20.59 -9.59 -29.66
CA ILE A 533 19.83 -10.44 -28.74
C ILE A 533 19.57 -11.79 -29.41
N GLY A 534 20.16 -12.86 -28.88
CA GLY A 534 20.11 -14.20 -29.50
C GLY A 534 18.70 -14.70 -29.81
N SER A 535 17.74 -14.55 -28.90
CA SER A 535 16.33 -14.97 -29.10
C SER A 535 15.61 -14.20 -30.20
N THR A 536 16.08 -13.00 -30.53
CA THR A 536 15.55 -12.17 -31.63
C THR A 536 16.28 -12.50 -32.92
N LYS A 537 17.60 -12.72 -32.86
CA LYS A 537 18.40 -13.16 -34.01
C LYS A 537 17.96 -14.52 -34.55
N GLU A 538 17.54 -15.43 -33.69
CA GLU A 538 16.97 -16.73 -34.08
C GLU A 538 15.73 -16.60 -34.99
N LEU A 539 14.99 -15.49 -34.93
CA LEU A 539 13.83 -15.25 -35.80
C LEU A 539 14.22 -15.17 -37.27
N ALA A 540 15.45 -14.74 -37.58
CA ALA A 540 15.94 -14.67 -38.96
C ALA A 540 16.04 -16.04 -39.66
N ASN A 541 15.96 -17.15 -38.91
CA ASN A 541 15.96 -18.50 -39.46
C ASN A 541 14.56 -18.94 -39.96
N ARG A 542 13.52 -18.16 -39.69
CA ARG A 542 12.15 -18.42 -40.16
C ARG A 542 11.92 -17.70 -41.50
N THR A 543 11.11 -18.27 -42.38
CA THR A 543 10.79 -17.68 -43.69
C THR A 543 9.49 -16.89 -43.67
N ASP A 544 8.53 -17.36 -42.89
CA ASP A 544 7.18 -16.82 -42.76
C ASP A 544 6.80 -16.74 -41.28
N TRP A 545 5.67 -16.08 -41.00
CA TRP A 545 5.14 -15.95 -39.65
C TRP A 545 3.62 -15.96 -39.65
N ALA A 546 3.03 -16.97 -39.02
CA ALA A 546 1.60 -17.16 -38.88
C ALA A 546 1.22 -17.58 -37.45
N PHE A 547 -0.04 -17.93 -37.22
CA PHE A 547 -0.52 -18.33 -35.89
C PHE A 547 0.20 -19.56 -35.32
N ASP A 548 0.47 -20.57 -36.14
CA ASP A 548 1.17 -21.77 -35.70
C ASP A 548 2.61 -21.47 -35.25
N ASP A 549 3.30 -20.53 -35.91
CA ASP A 549 4.65 -20.11 -35.50
C ASP A 549 4.66 -19.44 -34.12
N VAL A 550 3.60 -18.68 -33.78
CA VAL A 550 3.44 -18.09 -32.45
C VAL A 550 3.26 -19.17 -31.38
N VAL A 551 2.46 -20.20 -31.68
CA VAL A 551 2.20 -21.32 -30.76
C VAL A 551 3.46 -22.16 -30.58
N ASP A 552 4.11 -22.54 -31.68
CA ASP A 552 5.33 -23.34 -31.67
C ASP A 552 6.46 -22.63 -30.96
N ARG A 553 6.72 -21.35 -31.27
CA ARG A 553 7.74 -20.57 -30.56
C ARG A 553 7.38 -20.37 -29.09
N THR A 554 6.11 -20.22 -28.73
CA THR A 554 5.68 -20.14 -27.32
C THR A 554 6.06 -21.40 -26.56
N LYS A 555 5.84 -22.58 -27.17
CA LYS A 555 6.22 -23.86 -26.60
C LYS A 555 7.74 -24.03 -26.50
N GLU A 556 8.48 -23.70 -27.56
CA GLU A 556 9.95 -23.72 -27.56
C GLU A 556 10.54 -22.83 -26.45
N LEU A 557 9.99 -21.62 -26.25
CA LEU A 557 10.43 -20.71 -25.20
C LEU A 557 10.05 -21.21 -23.80
N ALA A 558 8.88 -21.84 -23.63
CA ALA A 558 8.49 -22.47 -22.37
C ALA A 558 9.43 -23.63 -22.01
N ASP A 559 9.83 -24.45 -22.99
CA ASP A 559 10.79 -25.54 -22.78
C ASP A 559 12.18 -25.00 -22.38
N LYS A 560 12.65 -23.94 -23.06
CA LYS A 560 13.88 -23.22 -22.67
C LYS A 560 13.77 -22.64 -21.26
N ALA A 561 12.63 -22.05 -20.90
CA ALA A 561 12.40 -21.45 -19.58
C ALA A 561 12.55 -22.47 -18.44
N ILE A 562 12.02 -23.70 -18.61
CA ILE A 562 12.22 -24.77 -17.61
C ILE A 562 13.71 -25.04 -17.38
N GLN A 563 14.51 -25.09 -18.45
CA GLN A 563 15.94 -25.41 -18.33
C GLN A 563 16.73 -24.28 -17.66
N ILE A 564 16.40 -23.02 -17.97
CA ILE A 564 17.06 -21.85 -17.37
C ILE A 564 16.74 -21.76 -15.87
N TRP A 565 15.45 -21.87 -15.51
CA TRP A 565 14.99 -21.73 -14.13
C TRP A 565 14.70 -23.09 -13.51
N LYS A 566 15.62 -24.05 -13.62
CA LYS A 566 15.46 -25.41 -13.11
C LYS A 566 15.86 -25.53 -11.65
N PHE A 567 15.02 -26.15 -10.82
CA PHE A 567 15.42 -26.51 -9.46
C PHE A 567 16.51 -27.58 -9.48
N SER A 568 17.60 -27.36 -8.74
CA SER A 568 18.73 -28.29 -8.61
C SER A 568 18.38 -29.55 -7.82
N LYS A 569 17.40 -29.46 -6.92
CA LYS A 569 16.92 -30.57 -6.09
C LYS A 569 15.47 -30.90 -6.45
N PRO A 570 15.04 -32.16 -6.23
CA PRO A 570 13.63 -32.53 -6.35
C PRO A 570 12.77 -31.65 -5.44
N ILE A 571 11.63 -31.22 -5.94
CA ILE A 571 10.61 -30.59 -5.11
C ILE A 571 10.07 -31.68 -4.18
N PRO A 572 10.10 -31.50 -2.86
CA PRO A 572 9.54 -32.48 -1.94
C PRO A 572 8.10 -32.82 -2.33
N GLU A 573 7.75 -34.11 -2.37
CA GLU A 573 6.34 -34.50 -2.45
C GLU A 573 5.64 -33.86 -1.26
N ALA A 574 4.62 -33.06 -1.55
CA ALA A 574 3.91 -32.40 -0.50
C ALA A 574 3.20 -33.47 0.32
N ASP A 575 3.48 -33.49 1.62
CA ASP A 575 2.64 -34.21 2.56
C ASP A 575 1.23 -33.61 2.40
N LEU A 576 0.25 -34.41 1.96
CA LEU A 576 -1.12 -33.97 1.65
C LEU A 576 -1.73 -33.19 2.82
N ALA A 577 -1.31 -33.49 4.06
CA ALA A 577 -1.70 -32.74 5.26
C ALA A 577 -1.15 -31.30 5.30
N THR A 578 0.08 -31.08 4.82
CA THR A 578 0.75 -29.76 4.79
C THR A 578 0.35 -28.95 3.55
N GLU A 579 0.06 -29.61 2.43
CA GLU A 579 -0.47 -28.98 1.22
C GLU A 579 -1.92 -28.50 1.39
N ASN A 580 -2.76 -29.28 2.10
CA ASN A 580 -4.12 -28.89 2.48
C ASN A 580 -4.20 -27.71 3.46
N ILE A 581 -3.08 -27.35 4.10
CA ILE A 581 -2.95 -26.14 4.94
C ILE A 581 -2.38 -24.97 4.12
N ARG A 582 -1.50 -25.24 3.13
CA ARG A 582 -0.74 -24.20 2.41
C ARG A 582 -1.36 -23.77 1.05
N PHE A 583 -2.20 -24.61 0.44
CA PHE A 583 -2.78 -24.39 -0.89
C PHE A 583 -4.26 -24.80 -0.97
N ARG A 584 -5.16 -24.20 -0.18
CA ARG A 584 -6.60 -24.44 -0.36
C ARG A 584 -7.17 -23.70 -1.58
N ARG A 585 -7.17 -24.36 -2.75
CA ARG A 585 -8.33 -24.29 -3.66
C ARG A 585 -9.40 -25.22 -3.06
N ARG A 586 -10.65 -24.76 -2.93
CA ARG A 586 -11.74 -25.53 -2.31
C ARG A 586 -12.01 -26.79 -3.13
N GLU A 587 -11.72 -27.97 -2.60
CA GLU A 587 -12.14 -29.25 -3.20
C GLU A 587 -13.60 -29.51 -2.84
N TYR A 588 -14.43 -29.89 -3.83
CA TYR A 588 -15.81 -30.32 -3.60
C TYR A 588 -15.82 -31.83 -3.30
N SER A 589 -16.17 -32.23 -2.07
CA SER A 589 -16.44 -33.64 -1.74
C SER A 589 -17.92 -33.95 -1.94
N ILE A 590 -18.34 -34.05 -3.20
CA ILE A 590 -19.71 -34.40 -3.59
C ILE A 590 -19.64 -35.69 -4.40
N ASP A 591 -20.57 -36.61 -4.16
CA ASP A 591 -20.69 -37.84 -4.94
C ASP A 591 -20.82 -37.52 -6.44
N SER A 592 -19.97 -38.13 -7.28
CA SER A 592 -19.94 -37.92 -8.73
C SER A 592 -21.26 -38.25 -9.41
N ASP A 593 -22.12 -39.07 -8.77
CA ASP A 593 -23.46 -39.39 -9.28
C ASP A 593 -24.52 -38.30 -8.95
N THR A 594 -24.15 -37.26 -8.20
CA THR A 594 -25.05 -36.15 -7.85
C THR A 594 -25.35 -35.28 -9.07
N LYS A 595 -26.63 -35.24 -9.47
CA LYS A 595 -27.10 -34.31 -10.50
C LYS A 595 -27.37 -32.93 -9.90
N LEU A 596 -26.78 -31.92 -10.54
CA LEU A 596 -26.90 -30.52 -10.18
C LEU A 596 -27.70 -29.77 -11.25
N PHE A 597 -28.46 -28.78 -10.83
CA PHE A 597 -29.32 -27.96 -11.66
C PHE A 597 -28.98 -26.49 -11.43
N CYS A 598 -28.85 -25.72 -12.51
CA CYS A 598 -28.68 -24.28 -12.48
C CYS A 598 -29.80 -23.63 -13.29
N LYS A 599 -30.63 -22.84 -12.62
CA LYS A 599 -31.83 -22.22 -13.19
C LYS A 599 -31.77 -20.69 -13.12
N GLY A 600 -32.17 -20.03 -14.18
CA GLY A 600 -32.26 -18.57 -14.26
C GLY A 600 -33.16 -18.11 -15.41
N PRO A 601 -33.28 -16.80 -15.64
CA PRO A 601 -34.04 -16.28 -16.77
C PRO A 601 -33.51 -16.86 -18.10
N ALA A 602 -34.33 -17.68 -18.77
CA ALA A 602 -33.99 -18.41 -20.00
C ALA A 602 -32.79 -19.38 -19.89
N ALA A 603 -32.40 -19.80 -18.68
CA ALA A 603 -31.36 -20.78 -18.41
C ALA A 603 -31.93 -21.93 -17.56
N ASP A 604 -31.69 -23.17 -17.99
CA ASP A 604 -32.09 -24.40 -17.31
C ASP A 604 -31.07 -25.49 -17.66
N ALA A 605 -30.00 -25.58 -16.88
CA ALA A 605 -28.88 -26.49 -17.13
C ALA A 605 -28.79 -27.58 -16.07
N THR A 606 -28.37 -28.76 -16.52
CA THR A 606 -28.06 -29.90 -15.65
C THR A 606 -26.57 -30.22 -15.75
N ALA A 607 -25.93 -30.50 -14.61
CA ALA A 607 -24.52 -30.82 -14.53
C ALA A 607 -24.24 -31.97 -13.56
N SER A 608 -23.03 -32.51 -13.63
CA SER A 608 -22.45 -33.47 -12.66
C SER A 608 -21.02 -33.08 -12.34
N ILE A 609 -20.53 -33.51 -11.18
CA ILE A 609 -19.13 -33.28 -10.77
C ILE A 609 -18.27 -34.42 -11.29
N VAL A 610 -17.21 -34.10 -12.03
CA VAL A 610 -16.30 -35.10 -12.64
C VAL A 610 -15.14 -35.42 -11.70
N ASP A 611 -14.62 -34.40 -11.01
CA ASP A 611 -13.57 -34.49 -10.00
C ASP A 611 -13.70 -33.30 -9.01
N SER A 612 -12.74 -33.13 -8.09
CA SER A 612 -12.82 -32.13 -7.01
C SER A 612 -12.98 -30.67 -7.45
N ASN A 613 -12.79 -30.34 -8.74
CA ASN A 613 -12.97 -28.98 -9.27
C ASN A 613 -13.74 -28.93 -10.61
N THR A 614 -13.82 -30.03 -11.36
CA THR A 614 -14.41 -30.06 -12.70
C THR A 614 -15.92 -30.29 -12.67
N VAL A 615 -16.69 -29.41 -13.32
CA VAL A 615 -18.15 -29.52 -13.46
C VAL A 615 -18.51 -29.78 -14.92
N ARG A 616 -19.13 -30.92 -15.20
CA ARG A 616 -19.63 -31.30 -16.53
C ARG A 616 -21.06 -30.84 -16.70
N VAL A 617 -21.30 -29.88 -17.58
CA VAL A 617 -22.67 -29.51 -18.00
C VAL A 617 -23.11 -30.45 -19.10
N GLN A 618 -24.30 -31.02 -18.95
CA GLN A 618 -24.83 -32.06 -19.83
C GLN A 618 -25.40 -31.47 -21.12
N LYS A 619 -25.26 -32.23 -22.21
CA LYS A 619 -25.91 -32.00 -23.49
C LYS A 619 -27.42 -31.81 -23.31
N GLY A 620 -27.98 -30.81 -23.97
CA GLY A 620 -29.40 -30.43 -23.88
C GLY A 620 -29.68 -29.36 -22.82
N SER A 621 -28.71 -29.03 -21.96
CA SER A 621 -28.81 -27.92 -21.01
C SER A 621 -29.02 -26.59 -21.71
N ARG A 622 -29.89 -25.73 -21.16
CA ARG A 622 -30.19 -24.39 -21.68
C ARG A 622 -29.39 -23.33 -20.94
N ALA A 623 -28.72 -22.46 -21.69
CA ALA A 623 -28.02 -21.28 -21.21
C ALA A 623 -28.71 -20.01 -21.73
N ARG A 624 -28.55 -18.91 -21.01
CA ARG A 624 -29.13 -17.61 -21.38
C ARG A 624 -28.50 -17.06 -22.65
N LEU A 625 -29.32 -16.59 -23.59
CA LEU A 625 -28.85 -16.01 -24.85
C LEU A 625 -28.26 -14.60 -24.67
N GLU A 626 -28.95 -13.73 -23.91
CA GLU A 626 -28.50 -12.35 -23.68
C GLU A 626 -27.67 -12.22 -22.41
N ASP A 627 -26.47 -11.64 -22.55
CA ASP A 627 -25.55 -11.40 -21.44
C ASP A 627 -25.93 -10.15 -20.64
N ALA A 628 -25.81 -10.23 -19.31
CA ALA A 628 -25.95 -9.08 -18.44
C ALA A 628 -24.85 -8.03 -18.71
N PRO A 629 -25.09 -6.73 -18.48
CA PRO A 629 -24.11 -5.67 -18.78
C PRO A 629 -22.73 -5.91 -18.17
N ASN A 630 -22.69 -6.40 -16.92
CA ASN A 630 -21.48 -6.74 -16.18
C ASN A 630 -20.79 -8.03 -16.66
N PHE A 631 -21.43 -8.83 -17.50
CA PHE A 631 -20.82 -10.04 -18.06
C PHE A 631 -20.00 -9.75 -19.31
N LYS A 632 -20.27 -8.64 -20.01
CA LYS A 632 -19.58 -8.29 -21.27
C LYS A 632 -18.08 -8.10 -21.09
N GLU A 633 -17.63 -7.67 -19.92
CA GLU A 633 -16.22 -7.48 -19.56
C GLU A 633 -15.68 -8.60 -18.64
N HIS A 634 -16.47 -9.64 -18.39
CA HIS A 634 -16.11 -10.70 -17.46
C HIS A 634 -15.12 -11.70 -18.08
N ASN A 635 -14.22 -12.25 -17.27
CA ASN A 635 -13.18 -13.21 -17.71
C ASN A 635 -13.73 -14.45 -18.45
N TYR A 636 -14.97 -14.86 -18.14
CA TYR A 636 -15.64 -16.02 -18.79
C TYR A 636 -16.44 -15.67 -20.04
N LYS A 637 -16.56 -14.39 -20.41
CA LYS A 637 -17.26 -13.97 -21.64
C LYS A 637 -16.60 -14.56 -22.88
N LYS A 638 -15.26 -14.47 -22.93
CA LYS A 638 -14.45 -15.04 -24.02
C LYS A 638 -14.72 -16.54 -24.19
N LEU A 639 -14.83 -17.27 -23.08
CA LEU A 639 -15.15 -18.70 -23.09
C LEU A 639 -16.58 -18.97 -23.59
N LYS A 640 -17.58 -18.20 -23.17
CA LYS A 640 -18.95 -18.33 -23.69
C LYS A 640 -19.02 -18.13 -25.20
N ASP A 641 -18.32 -17.12 -25.71
CA ASP A 641 -18.26 -16.82 -27.14
C ASP A 641 -17.60 -17.95 -27.94
N GLN A 642 -16.51 -18.50 -27.42
CA GLN A 642 -15.84 -19.68 -27.99
C GLN A 642 -16.78 -20.89 -28.07
N LEU A 643 -17.58 -21.13 -27.02
CA LEU A 643 -18.56 -22.23 -27.00
C LEU A 643 -19.70 -22.02 -27.98
N VAL A 644 -20.14 -20.77 -28.20
CA VAL A 644 -21.16 -20.48 -29.22
C VAL A 644 -20.58 -20.70 -30.62
N GLU A 645 -19.34 -20.26 -30.83
CA GLU A 645 -18.66 -20.31 -32.12
C GLU A 645 -18.26 -21.73 -32.54
N ASN A 646 -17.73 -22.54 -31.63
CA ASN A 646 -17.38 -23.94 -31.92
C ASN A 646 -18.62 -24.86 -31.97
N GLY A 647 -19.81 -24.31 -31.72
CA GLY A 647 -21.08 -25.01 -31.79
C GLY A 647 -21.40 -25.88 -30.57
N THR A 648 -20.59 -25.85 -29.51
CA THR A 648 -20.92 -26.49 -28.22
C THR A 648 -22.15 -25.84 -27.58
N LEU A 649 -22.36 -24.53 -27.76
CA LEU A 649 -23.60 -23.81 -27.48
C LEU A 649 -24.24 -23.37 -28.80
N LYS A 650 -25.51 -23.69 -29.04
CA LYS A 650 -26.24 -23.22 -30.22
C LYS A 650 -27.52 -22.52 -29.84
N LYS A 651 -27.87 -21.47 -30.57
CA LYS A 651 -29.15 -20.77 -30.39
C LYS A 651 -30.31 -21.70 -30.74
N ASP A 652 -31.24 -21.83 -29.80
CA ASP A 652 -32.49 -22.58 -29.92
C ASP A 652 -33.61 -21.76 -29.27
N GLY A 653 -34.38 -21.05 -30.10
CA GLY A 653 -35.40 -20.08 -29.64
C GLY A 653 -34.79 -18.88 -28.90
N GLU A 654 -35.25 -18.67 -27.67
CA GLU A 654 -34.81 -17.58 -26.77
C GLU A 654 -33.60 -17.95 -25.88
N SER A 655 -33.07 -19.16 -26.02
CA SER A 655 -31.94 -19.67 -25.24
C SER A 655 -30.80 -20.16 -26.14
N LEU A 656 -29.64 -20.40 -25.54
CA LEU A 656 -28.59 -21.25 -26.07
C LEU A 656 -28.76 -22.67 -25.52
N VAL A 657 -28.39 -23.69 -26.28
CA VAL A 657 -28.45 -25.10 -25.86
C VAL A 657 -27.08 -25.75 -26.03
N PHE A 658 -26.63 -26.46 -25.00
CA PHE A 658 -25.43 -27.29 -25.07
C PHE A 658 -25.65 -28.46 -26.02
N THR A 659 -24.89 -28.55 -27.11
CA THR A 659 -25.03 -29.62 -28.13
C THR A 659 -24.23 -30.89 -27.80
N THR A 660 -23.28 -30.77 -26.88
CA THR A 660 -22.45 -31.83 -26.30
C THR A 660 -22.29 -31.59 -24.80
N ASP A 661 -21.89 -32.63 -24.06
CA ASP A 661 -21.41 -32.44 -22.69
C ASP A 661 -20.14 -31.56 -22.72
N TYR A 662 -19.96 -30.72 -21.71
CA TYR A 662 -18.80 -29.84 -21.61
C TYR A 662 -18.27 -29.72 -20.18
N ASP A 663 -16.96 -29.91 -20.03
CA ASP A 663 -16.27 -29.89 -18.74
C ASP A 663 -15.70 -28.51 -18.46
N PHE A 664 -16.22 -27.87 -17.43
CA PHE A 664 -15.72 -26.59 -16.94
C PHE A 664 -14.72 -26.82 -15.81
N ALA A 665 -13.61 -26.09 -15.85
CA ALA A 665 -12.56 -26.13 -14.83
C ALA A 665 -13.01 -25.63 -13.44
N SER A 666 -14.23 -25.11 -13.31
CA SER A 666 -14.85 -24.76 -12.02
C SER A 666 -16.37 -24.67 -12.14
N ALA A 667 -17.06 -24.85 -11.00
CA ALA A 667 -18.49 -24.60 -10.87
C ALA A 667 -18.89 -23.18 -11.29
N SER A 668 -18.06 -22.18 -10.96
CA SER A 668 -18.32 -20.77 -11.27
C SER A 668 -18.21 -20.46 -12.75
N ALA A 669 -17.27 -21.09 -13.47
CA ALA A 669 -17.22 -20.98 -14.93
C ALA A 669 -18.50 -21.55 -15.57
N ALA A 670 -18.92 -22.73 -15.13
CA ALA A 670 -20.12 -23.41 -15.62
C ALA A 670 -21.40 -22.58 -15.39
N ALA A 671 -21.57 -22.04 -14.16
CA ALA A 671 -22.74 -21.23 -13.81
C ALA A 671 -22.74 -19.89 -14.56
N ALA A 672 -21.60 -19.21 -14.66
CA ALA A 672 -21.51 -17.91 -15.30
C ALA A 672 -21.87 -17.98 -16.80
N ILE A 673 -21.42 -19.04 -17.48
CA ILE A 673 -21.74 -19.29 -18.89
C ILE A 673 -23.21 -19.65 -19.07
N THR A 674 -23.75 -20.49 -18.18
CA THR A 674 -25.16 -20.88 -18.18
C THR A 674 -26.07 -19.67 -17.97
N LEU A 675 -25.78 -18.82 -16.98
CA LEU A 675 -26.63 -17.72 -16.57
C LEU A 675 -26.40 -16.41 -17.35
N GLY A 676 -25.29 -16.31 -18.09
CA GLY A 676 -24.90 -15.09 -18.82
C GLY A 676 -24.61 -13.90 -17.91
N ARG A 677 -24.12 -14.16 -16.68
CA ARG A 677 -23.72 -13.16 -15.69
C ARG A 677 -22.60 -13.68 -14.81
N SER A 678 -21.90 -12.78 -14.11
CA SER A 678 -21.06 -13.22 -12.99
C SER A 678 -21.94 -13.96 -11.98
N ALA A 679 -21.50 -15.14 -11.60
CA ALA A 679 -22.28 -16.08 -10.80
C ALA A 679 -21.33 -16.89 -9.92
N ASP A 680 -21.67 -17.01 -8.64
CA ASP A 680 -20.98 -17.88 -7.71
C ASP A 680 -21.45 -19.32 -7.92
N GLY A 681 -20.70 -20.08 -8.71
CA GLY A 681 -21.12 -21.40 -9.16
C GLY A 681 -21.58 -22.33 -8.06
N PRO A 682 -20.84 -22.47 -6.95
CA PRO A 682 -21.25 -23.35 -5.87
C PRO A 682 -22.62 -23.02 -5.26
N SER A 683 -23.04 -21.75 -5.23
CA SER A 683 -24.37 -21.34 -4.77
C SER A 683 -25.47 -21.60 -5.80
N GLU A 684 -25.12 -21.55 -7.09
CA GLU A 684 -26.05 -21.55 -8.22
C GLU A 684 -26.38 -22.96 -8.71
N TRP A 685 -25.46 -23.91 -8.53
CA TRP A 685 -25.65 -25.33 -8.83
C TRP A 685 -26.27 -26.04 -7.63
N LYS A 686 -27.49 -26.57 -7.79
CA LYS A 686 -28.28 -27.19 -6.71
C LYS A 686 -28.73 -28.61 -7.05
N ASP A 687 -28.84 -29.51 -6.08
CA ASP A 687 -29.43 -30.83 -6.29
C ASP A 687 -30.96 -30.75 -6.51
N ILE A 688 -31.58 -31.93 -6.69
CA ILE A 688 -33.03 -32.05 -6.84
C ILE A 688 -33.82 -31.54 -5.62
N ASN A 689 -33.20 -31.48 -4.45
CA ASN A 689 -33.80 -30.98 -3.21
C ASN A 689 -33.55 -29.48 -3.00
N GLY A 690 -32.86 -28.81 -3.92
CA GLY A 690 -32.54 -27.39 -3.86
C GLY A 690 -31.31 -27.05 -3.01
N LYS A 691 -30.52 -28.04 -2.57
CA LYS A 691 -29.26 -27.85 -1.85
C LYS A 691 -28.14 -27.52 -2.83
N SER A 692 -27.45 -26.41 -2.60
CA SER A 692 -26.31 -25.94 -3.38
C SER A 692 -25.08 -26.85 -3.23
N ILE A 693 -24.10 -26.74 -4.13
CA ILE A 693 -22.79 -27.42 -3.98
C ILE A 693 -22.19 -27.13 -2.59
N TYR A 694 -22.36 -25.93 -2.04
CA TYR A 694 -21.90 -25.63 -0.67
C TYR A 694 -22.57 -26.50 0.39
N GLU A 695 -23.86 -26.77 0.23
CA GLU A 695 -24.65 -27.57 1.17
C GLU A 695 -24.46 -29.09 0.96
N LEU A 696 -23.99 -29.50 -0.22
CA LEU A 696 -23.74 -30.89 -0.59
C LEU A 696 -22.32 -31.34 -0.31
N SER A 697 -21.36 -30.40 -0.34
CA SER A 697 -19.98 -30.67 0.05
C SER A 697 -19.99 -30.94 1.56
N GLU A 698 -19.64 -32.15 1.99
CA GLU A 698 -19.37 -32.39 3.40
C GLU A 698 -18.30 -31.40 3.86
N VAL A 699 -18.72 -30.44 4.68
CA VAL A 699 -17.83 -29.48 5.31
C VAL A 699 -16.81 -30.33 6.09
N PRO A 700 -15.49 -30.29 5.77
CA PRO A 700 -14.53 -30.62 6.81
C PRO A 700 -14.85 -29.60 7.89
N SER A 701 -15.32 -30.09 9.04
CA SER A 701 -15.67 -29.29 10.21
C SER A 701 -14.51 -28.40 10.59
N GLY A 702 -14.43 -27.25 9.94
CA GLY A 702 -13.60 -26.11 10.26
C GLY A 702 -14.61 -25.08 10.70
N THR A 703 -14.87 -25.09 12.00
CA THR A 703 -15.54 -24.02 12.72
C THR A 703 -15.05 -22.68 12.19
N LEU A 704 -15.99 -21.74 11.98
CA LEU A 704 -15.67 -20.30 12.02
C LEU A 704 -14.75 -20.07 13.22
N ASP A 705 -13.86 -19.07 13.18
CA ASP A 705 -13.29 -18.57 14.44
C ASP A 705 -14.48 -18.34 15.38
N ASN A 706 -14.57 -19.11 16.48
CA ASN A 706 -15.81 -19.31 17.24
C ASN A 706 -16.22 -18.01 17.99
N PHE A 707 -16.59 -16.95 17.27
CA PHE A 707 -16.80 -15.61 17.81
C PHE A 707 -18.01 -15.57 18.73
N ASP A 708 -19.01 -16.42 18.48
CA ASP A 708 -20.18 -16.58 19.33
C ASP A 708 -19.82 -17.13 20.73
N GLU A 709 -18.70 -17.84 20.88
CA GLU A 709 -18.19 -18.26 22.21
C GLU A 709 -17.36 -17.15 22.90
N LYS A 710 -16.95 -16.11 22.17
CA LYS A 710 -16.15 -14.98 22.66
C LYS A 710 -16.99 -13.73 22.97
N LEU A 711 -18.24 -13.72 22.54
CA LEU A 711 -19.15 -12.58 22.68
C LEU A 711 -20.38 -12.98 23.48
N GLU A 712 -20.69 -12.19 24.50
CA GLU A 712 -21.86 -12.39 25.35
C GLU A 712 -22.88 -11.28 25.06
N ILE A 713 -24.12 -11.65 24.77
CA ILE A 713 -25.21 -10.71 24.44
C ILE A 713 -25.43 -9.77 25.64
N HIS A 714 -25.64 -8.48 25.37
CA HIS A 714 -25.76 -7.40 26.36
C HIS A 714 -24.48 -7.05 27.12
N THR A 715 -23.35 -7.67 26.76
CA THR A 715 -22.04 -7.25 27.27
C THR A 715 -21.50 -6.10 26.44
N THR A 716 -20.89 -5.14 27.14
CA THR A 716 -20.30 -3.94 26.54
C THR A 716 -18.82 -4.17 26.27
N TYR A 717 -18.39 -3.85 25.06
CA TYR A 717 -17.02 -4.02 24.58
C TYR A 717 -16.46 -2.67 24.15
N SER A 718 -15.21 -2.39 24.51
CA SER A 718 -14.49 -1.28 23.91
C SER A 718 -14.13 -1.61 22.47
N LYS A 719 -13.80 -0.60 21.68
CA LYS A 719 -13.28 -0.78 20.32
C LYS A 719 -12.10 -1.74 20.25
N ASN A 720 -11.17 -1.67 21.22
CA ASN A 720 -10.00 -2.54 21.27
C ASN A 720 -10.38 -3.99 21.55
N ASP A 721 -11.41 -4.23 22.35
CA ASP A 721 -11.90 -5.58 22.64
C ASP A 721 -12.51 -6.21 21.38
N ILE A 722 -13.30 -5.44 20.62
CA ILE A 722 -13.88 -5.89 19.35
C ILE A 722 -12.77 -6.13 18.31
N GLU A 723 -11.75 -5.26 18.24
CA GLU A 723 -10.57 -5.46 17.40
C GLU A 723 -9.81 -6.74 17.76
N GLY A 724 -9.62 -7.02 19.05
CA GLY A 724 -8.96 -8.23 19.53
C GLY A 724 -9.78 -9.50 19.28
N ILE A 725 -11.10 -9.44 19.46
CA ILE A 725 -12.00 -10.59 19.29
C ILE A 725 -12.07 -11.01 17.82
N PHE A 726 -12.24 -10.06 16.91
CA PHE A 726 -12.41 -10.34 15.48
C PHE A 726 -11.12 -10.22 14.65
N ASN A 727 -10.03 -9.73 15.24
CA ASN A 727 -8.73 -9.52 14.58
C ASN A 727 -8.85 -8.69 13.27
N THR A 728 -9.55 -7.56 13.35
CA THR A 728 -10.13 -6.84 12.21
C THR A 728 -9.28 -5.72 11.61
N ASP A 729 -8.14 -5.41 12.24
CA ASP A 729 -7.21 -4.32 11.87
C ASP A 729 -7.97 -3.01 11.51
N PHE A 730 -8.99 -2.64 12.29
CA PHE A 730 -9.87 -1.48 12.00
C PHE A 730 -9.12 -0.14 11.93
N GLY A 731 -8.06 0.04 12.74
CA GLY A 731 -7.40 1.34 12.93
C GLY A 731 -8.31 2.37 13.61
N ALA A 732 -7.89 3.64 13.71
CA ALA A 732 -8.59 4.67 14.48
C ALA A 732 -10.06 4.96 14.07
N ARG A 733 -10.54 4.51 12.90
CA ARG A 733 -11.92 4.74 12.42
C ARG A 733 -12.72 3.44 12.27
N ILE A 734 -13.75 3.26 13.10
CA ILE A 734 -14.77 2.23 12.86
C ILE A 734 -15.72 2.75 11.80
N LYS A 735 -15.98 1.94 10.77
CA LYS A 735 -17.04 2.17 9.79
C LYS A 735 -18.34 1.52 10.26
N GLY A 736 -19.48 2.09 9.89
CA GLY A 736 -20.79 1.58 10.28
C GLY A 736 -21.02 0.15 9.80
N ILE A 737 -20.61 -0.17 8.56
CA ILE A 737 -20.72 -1.51 7.97
C ILE A 737 -19.32 -2.01 7.63
N THR A 738 -18.92 -3.13 8.22
CA THR A 738 -17.59 -3.69 7.95
C THR A 738 -17.67 -5.14 7.47
N LEU A 739 -17.41 -5.34 6.17
CA LEU A 739 -17.20 -6.66 5.59
C LEU A 739 -15.79 -7.19 5.90
N ARG A 740 -15.73 -8.43 6.40
CA ARG A 740 -14.49 -9.11 6.81
C ARG A 740 -14.46 -10.57 6.37
N ARG A 741 -13.31 -11.20 6.58
CA ARG A 741 -13.09 -12.62 6.40
C ARG A 741 -12.43 -13.16 7.67
N ASP A 742 -12.90 -14.31 8.14
CA ASP A 742 -12.29 -15.00 9.28
C ASP A 742 -10.98 -15.69 8.88
N SER A 743 -10.33 -16.37 9.82
CA SER A 743 -9.10 -17.15 9.56
C SER A 743 -9.28 -18.25 8.50
N THR A 744 -10.53 -18.65 8.23
CA THR A 744 -10.91 -19.67 7.25
C THR A 744 -11.34 -19.09 5.89
N GLY A 745 -11.40 -17.75 5.77
CA GLY A 745 -11.75 -17.01 4.57
C GLY A 745 -13.26 -16.75 4.38
N ASN A 746 -14.09 -17.20 5.30
CA ASN A 746 -15.54 -17.00 5.31
C ASN A 746 -15.87 -15.55 5.58
N GLN A 747 -16.77 -14.99 4.77
CA GLN A 747 -17.17 -13.60 4.92
C GLN A 747 -18.14 -13.45 6.08
N TYR A 748 -17.96 -12.39 6.87
CA TYR A 748 -18.89 -11.97 7.90
C TYR A 748 -18.92 -10.44 7.93
N ILE A 749 -19.96 -9.88 8.54
CA ILE A 749 -20.14 -8.43 8.68
C ILE A 749 -20.11 -8.08 10.16
N ILE A 750 -19.42 -7.00 10.50
CA ILE A 750 -19.58 -6.34 11.79
C ILE A 750 -20.37 -5.05 11.51
N LEU A 751 -21.51 -4.92 12.18
CA LEU A 751 -22.43 -3.81 12.00
C LEU A 751 -22.48 -2.97 13.28
N PHE A 752 -22.11 -1.70 13.18
CA PHE A 752 -22.16 -0.76 14.28
C PHE A 752 -23.34 0.20 14.08
N HIS A 753 -24.24 0.21 15.06
CA HIS A 753 -25.36 1.13 15.16
C HIS A 753 -25.09 2.18 16.24
N VAL A 754 -25.18 3.47 15.89
CA VAL A 754 -24.93 4.58 16.81
C VAL A 754 -26.18 5.44 16.94
N THR A 755 -26.75 5.48 18.14
CA THR A 755 -27.97 6.24 18.41
C THR A 755 -27.69 7.75 18.32
N GLY A 756 -28.44 8.48 17.49
CA GLY A 756 -28.24 9.93 17.29
C GLY A 756 -27.15 10.30 16.29
N SER A 757 -26.70 9.34 15.46
CA SER A 757 -25.81 9.63 14.33
C SER A 757 -26.48 10.55 13.29
N ILE A 758 -25.69 11.05 12.33
CA ILE A 758 -26.21 11.84 11.19
C ILE A 758 -27.20 11.05 10.31
N TYR A 759 -27.27 9.73 10.48
CA TYR A 759 -28.25 8.86 9.85
C TYR A 759 -29.41 8.65 10.82
N LYS A 760 -30.65 8.90 10.38
CA LYS A 760 -31.86 8.78 11.23
C LYS A 760 -32.28 7.32 11.45
N ASP A 761 -31.35 6.50 11.93
CA ASP A 761 -31.65 5.13 12.31
C ASP A 761 -32.73 5.12 13.41
N SER A 762 -33.73 4.27 13.26
CA SER A 762 -34.88 4.21 14.17
C SER A 762 -35.30 2.76 14.43
N GLY A 763 -35.66 2.46 15.67
CA GLY A 763 -36.06 1.11 16.09
C GLY A 763 -35.54 0.73 17.47
N THR A 764 -35.57 -0.57 17.74
CA THR A 764 -35.06 -1.19 18.98
C THR A 764 -33.87 -2.10 18.66
N LYS A 765 -33.13 -2.54 19.68
CA LYS A 765 -32.03 -3.51 19.53
C LYS A 765 -32.47 -4.84 18.88
N GLU A 766 -33.77 -5.12 18.87
CA GLU A 766 -34.37 -6.30 18.26
C GLU A 766 -34.74 -6.09 16.78
N ASN A 767 -35.24 -4.89 16.42
CA ASN A 767 -35.63 -4.56 15.04
C ASN A 767 -35.39 -3.07 14.78
N PHE A 768 -34.58 -2.75 13.78
CA PHE A 768 -34.25 -1.37 13.45
C PHE A 768 -34.05 -1.15 11.96
N ILE A 769 -34.20 0.12 11.59
CA ILE A 769 -33.91 0.63 10.26
C ILE A 769 -32.48 1.16 10.27
N TYR A 770 -31.67 0.68 9.33
CA TYR A 770 -30.28 1.09 9.17
C TYR A 770 -30.10 1.75 7.81
N PHE A 771 -29.58 2.96 7.78
CA PHE A 771 -29.24 3.63 6.53
C PHE A 771 -27.81 3.30 6.09
N GLY A 772 -27.61 3.07 4.79
CA GLY A 772 -26.32 2.65 4.23
C GLY A 772 -25.21 3.71 4.36
N GLU A 773 -23.98 3.34 4.00
CA GLU A 773 -22.82 4.24 4.02
C GLU A 773 -22.84 5.27 2.89
N GLY A 774 -22.49 6.52 3.23
CA GLY A 774 -22.25 7.63 2.31
C GLY A 774 -22.84 8.92 2.87
N VAL A 775 -22.01 9.94 3.15
CA VAL A 775 -22.44 11.17 3.87
C VAL A 775 -22.71 12.37 2.96
N ARG A 776 -22.30 12.36 1.69
CA ARG A 776 -22.51 13.44 0.72
C ARG A 776 -22.97 12.87 -0.63
N GLY A 777 -23.93 13.54 -1.28
CA GLY A 777 -24.50 13.10 -2.57
C GLY A 777 -25.27 11.77 -2.50
N ASP A 778 -25.93 11.39 -3.59
CA ASP A 778 -26.65 10.10 -3.68
C ASP A 778 -25.74 8.94 -3.25
N GLN A 779 -26.26 8.05 -2.41
CA GLN A 779 -25.47 6.91 -1.95
C GLN A 779 -25.20 5.97 -3.12
N GLU A 780 -23.92 5.71 -3.35
CA GLU A 780 -23.45 4.73 -4.31
C GLU A 780 -23.44 3.33 -3.70
N LEU A 781 -23.46 2.32 -4.58
CA LEU A 781 -23.37 0.91 -4.20
C LEU A 781 -21.92 0.55 -3.81
N THR A 782 -21.50 1.06 -2.66
CA THR A 782 -20.18 0.78 -2.08
C THR A 782 -20.07 -0.69 -1.69
N ALA A 783 -18.83 -1.19 -1.52
CA ALA A 783 -18.59 -2.55 -1.05
C ALA A 783 -19.28 -2.86 0.30
N ALA A 784 -19.48 -1.84 1.15
CA ALA A 784 -20.19 -1.92 2.41
C ALA A 784 -21.72 -2.09 2.22
N ASN A 785 -22.34 -1.22 1.42
CA ASN A 785 -23.77 -1.33 1.09
C ASN A 785 -24.06 -2.64 0.34
N GLN A 786 -23.18 -3.03 -0.58
CA GLN A 786 -23.25 -4.31 -1.30
C GLN A 786 -23.15 -5.49 -0.33
N ALA A 787 -22.32 -5.41 0.71
CA ALA A 787 -22.20 -6.50 1.69
C ALA A 787 -23.51 -6.78 2.44
N LEU A 788 -24.25 -5.75 2.86
CA LEU A 788 -25.56 -5.93 3.49
C LEU A 788 -26.61 -6.46 2.50
N ILE A 789 -26.54 -6.06 1.23
CA ILE A 789 -27.40 -6.60 0.17
C ILE A 789 -27.08 -8.09 -0.08
N ASP A 790 -25.81 -8.45 -0.16
CA ASP A 790 -25.35 -9.83 -0.35
C ASP A 790 -25.78 -10.72 0.82
N ALA A 791 -25.73 -10.19 2.05
CA ALA A 791 -26.12 -10.90 3.27
C ALA A 791 -27.60 -11.33 3.29
N ILE A 792 -28.48 -10.69 2.50
CA ILE A 792 -29.86 -11.14 2.31
C ILE A 792 -29.90 -12.52 1.61
N ASN A 793 -28.95 -12.76 0.71
CA ASN A 793 -28.94 -13.94 -0.17
C ASN A 793 -28.02 -15.05 0.34
N ASP A 794 -26.81 -14.72 0.79
CA ASP A 794 -25.83 -15.71 1.23
C ASP A 794 -25.83 -15.99 2.74
N ARG A 795 -26.65 -15.25 3.49
CA ARG A 795 -26.82 -15.38 4.94
C ARG A 795 -25.50 -15.36 5.72
N ARG A 796 -24.49 -14.63 5.23
CA ARG A 796 -23.25 -14.44 5.97
C ARG A 796 -23.53 -13.84 7.36
N PRO A 797 -22.83 -14.27 8.42
CA PRO A 797 -23.10 -13.77 9.77
C PRO A 797 -22.93 -12.25 9.86
N ILE A 798 -23.83 -11.58 10.58
CA ILE A 798 -23.75 -10.14 10.88
C ILE A 798 -23.70 -9.98 12.39
N TYR A 799 -22.57 -9.56 12.92
CA TYR A 799 -22.38 -9.31 14.36
C TYR A 799 -22.77 -7.87 14.68
N GLY A 800 -23.84 -7.70 15.46
CA GLY A 800 -24.43 -6.41 15.77
C GLY A 800 -23.87 -5.78 17.03
N PHE A 801 -23.45 -4.52 16.92
CA PHE A 801 -22.96 -3.70 18.02
C PHE A 801 -23.77 -2.41 18.13
N TRP A 802 -24.24 -2.10 19.32
CA TRP A 802 -25.13 -0.96 19.60
C TRP A 802 -24.49 0.03 20.56
N GLN A 803 -24.54 1.32 20.20
CA GLN A 803 -24.02 2.41 21.02
C GLN A 803 -25.14 3.40 21.37
N GLU A 804 -25.30 3.69 22.65
CA GLU A 804 -26.22 4.72 23.15
C GLU A 804 -25.42 5.98 23.52
N GLY A 805 -25.65 7.09 22.81
CA GLY A 805 -25.01 8.38 23.10
C GLY A 805 -23.57 8.49 22.58
N THR A 806 -22.70 9.19 23.33
CA THR A 806 -21.33 9.58 22.93
C THR A 806 -20.23 8.75 23.63
N THR A 807 -20.55 7.59 24.19
CA THR A 807 -19.60 6.70 24.87
C THR A 807 -18.69 5.98 23.86
N ASN A 808 -17.44 5.63 24.20
CA ASN A 808 -16.54 4.86 23.31
C ASN A 808 -16.75 3.33 23.40
N GLU A 809 -17.93 2.90 23.81
CA GLU A 809 -18.24 1.53 24.17
C GLU A 809 -19.47 1.04 23.41
N TYR A 810 -19.45 -0.24 23.01
CA TYR A 810 -20.48 -0.85 22.18
C TYR A 810 -21.04 -2.10 22.86
N GLU A 811 -22.35 -2.16 23.00
CA GLU A 811 -23.05 -3.34 23.47
C GLU A 811 -23.20 -4.35 22.34
N TYR A 812 -22.74 -5.59 22.53
CA TYR A 812 -23.02 -6.67 21.58
C TYR A 812 -24.48 -7.09 21.70
N ILE A 813 -25.27 -6.88 20.64
CA ILE A 813 -26.71 -7.17 20.63
C ILE A 813 -27.04 -8.55 20.04
N GLY A 814 -26.04 -9.27 19.52
CA GLY A 814 -26.21 -10.59 18.92
C GLY A 814 -26.04 -10.59 17.40
N GLN A 815 -26.30 -11.75 16.79
CA GLN A 815 -26.30 -11.86 15.34
C GLN A 815 -27.56 -11.24 14.74
N LEU A 816 -27.39 -10.58 13.59
CA LEU A 816 -28.43 -9.84 12.90
C LEU A 816 -28.70 -10.44 11.52
N ARG A 817 -29.89 -10.16 10.99
CA ARG A 817 -30.27 -10.48 9.62
C ARG A 817 -30.83 -9.25 8.94
N VAL A 818 -30.43 -9.03 7.69
CA VAL A 818 -31.10 -8.07 6.81
C VAL A 818 -32.35 -8.73 6.24
N GLY A 819 -33.52 -8.17 6.52
CA GLY A 819 -34.80 -8.67 6.04
C GLY A 819 -35.07 -8.26 4.59
N LYS A 820 -34.98 -6.96 4.31
CA LYS A 820 -35.11 -6.38 2.96
C LYS A 820 -34.41 -5.03 2.91
N TYR A 821 -34.19 -4.53 1.69
CA TYR A 821 -33.69 -3.17 1.47
C TYR A 821 -34.49 -2.47 0.39
N ASN A 822 -34.55 -1.14 0.46
CA ASN A 822 -35.11 -0.27 -0.57
C ASN A 822 -34.29 1.03 -0.68
N TYR A 823 -34.66 1.87 -1.65
CA TYR A 823 -34.15 3.24 -1.75
C TYR A 823 -35.20 4.22 -1.24
N GLU A 824 -34.75 5.19 -0.45
CA GLU A 824 -35.58 6.32 -0.01
C GLU A 824 -34.91 7.64 -0.38
N LEU A 825 -35.72 8.69 -0.50
CA LEU A 825 -35.23 10.06 -0.69
C LEU A 825 -35.22 10.76 0.66
N GLU A 826 -34.03 11.14 1.14
CA GLU A 826 -33.86 11.95 2.34
C GLU A 826 -33.17 13.26 1.96
N ASN A 827 -33.83 14.40 2.21
CA ASN A 827 -33.35 15.75 1.86
C ASN A 827 -32.86 15.86 0.40
N ASP A 828 -33.69 15.41 -0.55
CA ASP A 828 -33.42 15.38 -2.00
C ASP A 828 -32.23 14.51 -2.43
N ARG A 829 -31.88 13.51 -1.62
CA ARG A 829 -30.79 12.58 -1.89
C ARG A 829 -31.23 11.12 -1.76
N LYS A 830 -30.81 10.27 -2.68
CA LYS A 830 -31.09 8.83 -2.67
C LYS A 830 -30.24 8.11 -1.63
N VAL A 831 -30.86 7.38 -0.71
CA VAL A 831 -30.18 6.60 0.34
C VAL A 831 -30.67 5.15 0.37
N TYR A 832 -29.77 4.22 0.73
CA TYR A 832 -30.13 2.83 1.01
C TYR A 832 -30.74 2.73 2.40
N ARG A 833 -31.89 2.08 2.50
CA ARG A 833 -32.55 1.77 3.77
C ARG A 833 -32.68 0.26 3.91
N PHE A 834 -32.10 -0.27 4.98
CA PHE A 834 -32.11 -1.68 5.34
C PHE A 834 -33.03 -1.92 6.54
N GLU A 835 -33.87 -2.94 6.46
CA GLU A 835 -34.60 -3.45 7.63
C GLU A 835 -33.81 -4.58 8.25
N ILE A 836 -33.37 -4.39 9.49
CA ILE A 836 -32.49 -5.31 10.21
C ILE A 836 -33.20 -5.81 11.46
N SER A 837 -33.13 -7.12 11.68
CA SER A 837 -33.69 -7.80 12.84
C SER A 837 -32.64 -8.69 13.50
N LYS A 838 -32.67 -8.81 14.82
CA LYS A 838 -31.86 -9.79 15.54
C LYS A 838 -32.32 -11.22 15.20
N ILE A 839 -31.36 -12.15 15.17
CA ILE A 839 -31.63 -13.58 15.00
C ILE A 839 -31.83 -14.17 16.39
N ASP A 840 -33.01 -14.75 16.62
CA ASP A 840 -33.22 -15.66 17.75
C ASP A 840 -32.48 -16.96 17.42
N LEU A 841 -31.33 -17.17 18.06
CA LEU A 841 -30.52 -18.39 17.93
C LEU A 841 -31.10 -19.55 18.74
#